data_AF-A0A8S8ZRE2-F1
#
_entry.id   AF-A0A8S8ZRE2-F1
#
_cell.length_a   1.000
_cell.length_b   1.000
_cell.length_c   1.000
_cell.angle_alpha   90.00
_cell.angle_beta   90.00
_cell.angle_gamma   90.00
#
_symmetry.space_group_name_H-M   'P 1'
#
loop_
_entity.id
_entity.type
_entity.pdbx_description
1 polymer ?
#
loop_
_entity_poly.entity_id
_entity_poly.type
_entity_poly.pdbx_seq_one_letter_code
_entity_poly.pdbx_strand_id
1 'polypeptide(L)'
;MTACQALFSRGVLRAPTTCLSSKSAAAPFARTTSIVCSGRPHLYRLKKNCPSSTKIGTLSYTTIADTLSSTPPAGRSSPLLFNRKNSTMTTAAPIDQLVKQVDGLSLDAIKAKFPENYPELNLMDLYRAHLSNVLSEVTGVDTSLIYPNLGWTSGLEKGDMALPVPALRVKGKKPNELAEEWAAKFPDTDPLFSKPTVSQVHLSFFIKASPLVNAVIPLVHAKGAEYGFNKADGLKDPQDPSKGQKRIIVEFSSPNIAKPFHAGHLRSTIIGGFLSNLYAGAGWDVIRINYLGDWGKQYGLLALAYEKYGDEEALQKDPINHLFQLYVRINTEMTAEKEEFTKRKEAGEDVSALEANSLDEQARRYFKKMTDRDADALAMWKRFRDLSIVRYKDTYARLNIHFDEYSGESQVTEDAMNEVGKLMEDKKICKEDKGAQLIDFSELIPGKEGKRLEKPLVRKRDGTALYLTRDISELLGRHEKYHFDKMIYVVASAQDLHLRQLFKIIELLGYKDIADKCQHINFGLVLGMSTRKGTVKFLDDILRDVADKMHEVMKKNENKYSQIEDPLATADVLGISSVMVQDMSGKRINNYTFNMETMTSFEGDTGPYLQYAHARLNSIRRKAGVSDEELATADLSLLTETSAINLCRHMAGWPDVVKNTLKTLEPTTVLTYLFKLTHALSSSYDQLQVVGSEPELMKARLALYTAVQTVLANGMRLIGLSPVERM
;
A
#
# COMPACT_ATOMS: atom_id res chain seq x y z
N MET A 1 22.66 -33.07 27.75
CA MET A 1 23.88 -33.68 28.32
C MET A 1 25.08 -32.98 27.71
N THR A 2 25.83 -32.26 28.56
CA THR A 2 27.28 -32.03 28.55
C THR A 2 28.01 -31.72 27.22
N ALA A 3 28.25 -30.42 27.03
CA ALA A 3 29.50 -29.74 26.66
C ALA A 3 30.60 -30.46 25.86
N CYS A 4 31.01 -29.85 24.74
CA CYS A 4 32.43 -29.57 24.48
C CYS A 4 32.61 -28.35 23.53
N GLN A 5 33.43 -27.41 24.00
CA GLN A 5 34.10 -26.27 23.35
C GLN A 5 34.91 -26.70 22.12
N ALA A 6 35.49 -25.86 21.23
CA ALA A 6 35.42 -24.47 20.81
C ALA A 6 36.48 -24.31 19.68
N LEU A 7 36.40 -23.20 18.92
CA LEU A 7 37.48 -22.55 18.14
C LEU A 7 37.95 -23.23 16.83
N PHE A 8 37.76 -22.54 15.69
CA PHE A 8 38.85 -21.84 15.00
C PHE A 8 38.31 -20.87 13.93
N SER A 9 39.06 -19.77 13.77
CA SER A 9 38.72 -18.53 13.07
C SER A 9 39.54 -18.40 11.78
N ARG A 10 39.01 -17.64 10.79
CA ARG A 10 39.69 -17.05 9.61
C ARG A 10 40.17 -18.09 8.57
N GLY A 11 40.06 -17.93 7.25
CA GLY A 11 39.61 -16.87 6.38
C GLY A 11 40.20 -17.11 4.99
N VAL A 12 39.44 -16.77 3.95
CA VAL A 12 39.92 -16.12 2.70
C VAL A 12 40.57 -17.00 1.59
N LEU A 13 39.99 -16.83 0.38
CA LEU A 13 40.50 -16.92 -1.01
C LEU A 13 40.19 -18.16 -1.90
N ARG A 14 39.48 -17.80 -2.98
CA ARG A 14 39.62 -18.18 -4.40
C ARG A 14 38.96 -19.48 -4.92
N ALA A 15 37.91 -19.21 -5.70
CA ALA A 15 37.27 -19.97 -6.79
C ALA A 15 38.26 -20.45 -7.88
N PRO A 16 37.81 -20.92 -9.07
CA PRO A 16 36.64 -21.73 -9.47
C PRO A 16 37.07 -22.95 -10.35
N THR A 17 36.19 -23.94 -10.60
CA THR A 17 36.18 -24.66 -11.90
C THR A 17 34.93 -25.52 -12.11
N THR A 18 34.16 -25.12 -13.14
CA THR A 18 33.62 -25.92 -14.26
C THR A 18 32.87 -27.25 -14.02
N CYS A 19 31.61 -27.23 -14.46
CA CYS A 19 30.96 -28.09 -15.47
C CYS A 19 31.21 -29.61 -15.46
N LEU A 20 30.11 -30.38 -15.37
CA LEU A 20 29.65 -31.43 -16.29
C LEU A 20 28.39 -32.08 -15.68
N SER A 21 27.21 -31.76 -16.21
CA SER A 21 26.44 -32.57 -17.18
C SER A 21 25.83 -33.87 -16.62
N SER A 22 24.50 -33.83 -16.52
CA SER A 22 23.54 -34.85 -16.97
C SER A 22 23.82 -36.33 -16.69
N LYS A 23 22.89 -36.96 -15.95
CA LYS A 23 22.35 -38.28 -16.33
C LYS A 23 20.90 -38.42 -15.88
N SER A 24 20.03 -38.60 -16.87
CA SER A 24 18.65 -39.04 -16.78
C SER A 24 18.54 -40.46 -16.22
N ALA A 25 17.50 -40.74 -15.44
CA ALA A 25 16.97 -42.08 -15.28
C ALA A 25 15.44 -42.00 -15.39
N ALA A 26 14.92 -42.67 -16.43
CA ALA A 26 13.52 -42.97 -16.62
C ALA A 26 13.29 -44.45 -16.27
N ALA A 27 12.20 -44.76 -15.57
CA ALA A 27 11.45 -46.01 -15.71
C ALA A 27 10.08 -45.88 -15.01
N PRO A 28 8.96 -46.13 -15.72
CA PRO A 28 7.61 -46.20 -15.16
C PRO A 28 7.20 -47.66 -14.87
N PHE A 29 6.27 -47.88 -13.95
CA PHE A 29 5.61 -49.18 -13.77
C PHE A 29 4.08 -49.07 -13.90
N ALA A 30 3.55 -49.98 -14.72
CA ALA A 30 2.16 -50.22 -15.10
C ALA A 30 1.26 -50.61 -13.90
N ARG A 31 0.05 -50.06 -13.79
CA ARG A 31 -1.25 -50.60 -14.24
C ARG A 31 -1.55 -52.05 -13.83
N THR A 32 -2.57 -52.19 -12.97
CA THR A 32 -3.47 -53.34 -12.92
C THR A 32 -4.91 -52.84 -13.06
N THR A 33 -5.61 -53.44 -14.01
CA THR A 33 -7.02 -53.31 -14.37
C THR A 33 -7.91 -54.16 -13.46
N SER A 34 -9.07 -53.64 -13.07
CA SER A 34 -10.30 -54.44 -13.07
C SER A 34 -11.49 -53.57 -13.50
N ILE A 35 -12.24 -54.11 -14.45
CA ILE A 35 -13.47 -53.61 -15.04
C ILE A 35 -14.63 -54.39 -14.39
N VAL A 36 -15.81 -53.77 -14.24
CA VAL A 36 -17.12 -54.26 -14.76
C VAL A 36 -18.25 -53.37 -14.18
N CYS A 37 -18.93 -52.68 -15.12
CA CYS A 37 -20.37 -52.42 -15.33
C CYS A 37 -21.27 -51.98 -14.15
N SER A 38 -22.35 -51.21 -14.29
CA SER A 38 -23.06 -50.48 -15.36
C SER A 38 -24.37 -50.00 -14.72
N GLY A 39 -24.95 -48.85 -15.09
CA GLY A 39 -26.40 -48.64 -14.92
C GLY A 39 -26.88 -47.30 -14.33
N ARG A 40 -27.32 -46.42 -15.23
CA ARG A 40 -28.48 -45.50 -15.12
C ARG A 40 -29.31 -45.71 -16.39
N PRO A 41 -30.56 -45.20 -16.58
CA PRO A 41 -31.37 -44.28 -15.76
C PRO A 41 -32.88 -44.69 -15.64
N HIS A 42 -33.67 -43.99 -14.80
CA HIS A 42 -35.12 -43.66 -15.02
C HIS A 42 -35.54 -42.61 -13.96
N LEU A 43 -35.95 -41.38 -14.29
CA LEU A 43 -37.29 -40.91 -14.71
C LEU A 43 -38.42 -41.23 -13.71
N TYR A 44 -38.90 -40.24 -12.96
CA TYR A 44 -40.34 -39.99 -12.76
C TYR A 44 -40.62 -38.53 -12.35
N ARG A 45 -41.77 -38.07 -12.84
CA ARG A 45 -42.38 -36.73 -12.86
C ARG A 45 -43.65 -36.82 -12.00
N LEU A 46 -44.04 -35.77 -11.26
CA LEU A 46 -45.42 -35.40 -10.81
C LEU A 46 -45.32 -34.16 -9.89
N LYS A 47 -45.69 -32.95 -10.32
CA LYS A 47 -47.02 -32.27 -10.29
C LYS A 47 -47.53 -31.79 -8.91
N LYS A 48 -47.64 -30.45 -8.83
CA LYS A 48 -48.77 -29.62 -8.35
C LYS A 48 -49.25 -29.75 -6.88
N ASN A 49 -49.17 -28.67 -6.11
CA ASN A 49 -50.29 -27.72 -5.92
C ASN A 49 -49.94 -26.56 -4.98
N CYS A 50 -50.42 -25.38 -5.37
CA CYS A 50 -50.56 -24.16 -4.57
C CYS A 50 -52.02 -24.10 -4.08
N PRO A 51 -52.34 -23.27 -3.07
CA PRO A 51 -53.52 -22.41 -3.23
C PRO A 51 -53.30 -20.95 -2.82
N SER A 52 -53.92 -20.09 -3.62
CA SER A 52 -54.14 -18.64 -3.53
C SER A 52 -55.18 -18.24 -2.48
N SER A 53 -55.05 -17.06 -1.86
CA SER A 53 -55.84 -15.81 -2.08
C SER A 53 -56.11 -15.22 -0.67
N THR A 54 -56.39 -13.94 -0.37
CA THR A 54 -57.08 -12.81 -1.01
C THR A 54 -56.73 -11.57 -0.15
N LYS A 55 -56.54 -10.32 -0.62
CA LYS A 55 -57.58 -9.32 -0.94
C LYS A 55 -56.95 -8.03 -1.51
N ILE A 56 -57.70 -7.46 -2.44
CA ILE A 56 -57.54 -6.20 -3.16
C ILE A 56 -58.27 -5.07 -2.38
N GLY A 57 -57.77 -3.83 -2.48
CA GLY A 57 -58.47 -2.61 -2.12
C GLY A 57 -58.03 -1.45 -3.03
N THR A 58 -58.97 -0.99 -3.84
CA THR A 58 -58.87 -0.06 -4.98
C THR A 58 -59.12 1.42 -4.59
N LEU A 59 -58.58 2.35 -5.40
CA LEU A 59 -59.09 3.69 -5.83
C LEU A 59 -58.25 4.90 -5.34
N SER A 60 -57.97 5.97 -6.09
CA SER A 60 -58.51 6.53 -7.36
C SER A 60 -57.53 7.57 -7.94
N TYR A 61 -57.66 7.84 -9.25
CA TYR A 61 -56.97 8.91 -9.99
C TYR A 61 -57.62 10.27 -9.77
N THR A 62 -56.83 11.34 -9.65
CA THR A 62 -57.23 12.70 -10.09
C THR A 62 -56.03 13.45 -10.64
N THR A 63 -56.20 14.01 -11.83
CA THR A 63 -55.24 14.76 -12.65
C THR A 63 -55.34 16.25 -12.35
N ILE A 64 -54.24 16.97 -12.10
CA ILE A 64 -54.07 18.40 -12.45
C ILE A 64 -52.59 18.63 -12.81
N ALA A 65 -52.37 19.33 -13.93
CA ALA A 65 -51.10 19.66 -14.54
C ALA A 65 -50.52 21.01 -14.06
N ASP A 66 -49.22 21.17 -14.33
CA ASP A 66 -48.44 22.40 -14.54
C ASP A 66 -48.07 23.30 -13.34
N THR A 67 -46.80 23.25 -12.90
CA THR A 67 -45.73 24.18 -13.35
C THR A 67 -44.38 23.95 -12.60
N LEU A 68 -43.35 23.70 -13.41
CA LEU A 68 -41.90 23.97 -13.28
C LEU A 68 -41.28 24.34 -11.91
N SER A 69 -40.35 23.49 -11.45
CA SER A 69 -38.99 23.82 -10.94
C SER A 69 -38.55 22.80 -9.89
N SER A 70 -37.76 21.79 -10.26
CA SER A 70 -37.06 20.97 -9.27
C SER A 70 -35.80 20.30 -9.85
N THR A 71 -34.65 20.81 -9.42
CA THR A 71 -33.41 20.06 -9.23
C THR A 71 -33.65 18.68 -8.59
N PRO A 72 -33.08 17.57 -9.07
CA PRO A 72 -33.18 16.28 -8.38
C PRO A 72 -32.12 16.12 -7.28
N PRO A 73 -32.40 15.34 -6.23
CA PRO A 73 -31.69 15.37 -4.96
C PRO A 73 -30.46 14.44 -4.94
N ALA A 74 -29.45 14.87 -4.18
CA ALA A 74 -28.28 14.08 -3.81
C ALA A 74 -28.69 12.89 -2.93
N GLY A 75 -28.68 11.69 -3.51
CA GLY A 75 -28.77 10.43 -2.77
C GLY A 75 -27.46 10.13 -2.04
N ARG A 76 -27.35 10.58 -0.79
CA ARG A 76 -26.36 10.09 0.16
C ARG A 76 -26.80 8.70 0.65
N SER A 77 -26.09 7.66 0.22
CA SER A 77 -26.04 6.40 0.96
C SER A 77 -25.11 6.59 2.15
N SER A 78 -25.68 6.99 3.29
CA SER A 78 -24.98 6.99 4.58
C SER A 78 -24.50 5.57 4.91
N PRO A 79 -23.26 5.37 5.38
CA PRO A 79 -22.90 4.11 6.02
C PRO A 79 -23.70 3.99 7.32
N LEU A 80 -24.28 2.81 7.54
CA LEU A 80 -25.03 2.45 8.74
C LEU A 80 -24.23 2.81 10.00
N LEU A 81 -24.60 3.92 10.63
CA LEU A 81 -24.19 4.27 11.99
C LEU A 81 -24.85 3.28 12.94
N PHE A 82 -24.12 2.21 13.28
CA PHE A 82 -24.42 1.43 14.48
C PHE A 82 -24.24 2.36 15.69
N ASN A 83 -25.35 2.85 16.20
CA ASN A 83 -25.41 3.66 17.41
C ASN A 83 -25.21 2.74 18.63
N ARG A 84 -23.97 2.30 18.89
CA ARG A 84 -23.57 1.73 20.18
C ARG A 84 -23.39 2.90 21.15
N LYS A 85 -24.29 3.02 22.13
CA LYS A 85 -24.04 3.82 23.34
C LYS A 85 -22.86 3.19 24.09
N ASN A 86 -21.63 3.65 23.81
CA ASN A 86 -20.45 3.28 24.58
C ASN A 86 -20.49 4.00 25.93
N SER A 87 -20.40 3.23 27.02
CA SER A 87 -19.99 3.79 28.31
C SER A 87 -18.55 4.28 28.18
N THR A 88 -18.36 5.59 28.26
CA THR A 88 -17.07 6.25 28.09
C THR A 88 -16.15 6.00 29.28
N MET A 89 -15.25 5.03 29.19
CA MET A 89 -13.91 5.25 29.74
C MET A 89 -13.22 6.22 28.77
N THR A 90 -13.01 7.46 29.19
CA THR A 90 -12.22 8.44 28.44
C THR A 90 -10.81 7.90 28.26
N THR A 91 -10.24 8.00 27.05
CA THR A 91 -8.86 7.57 26.73
C THR A 91 -7.78 8.21 27.61
N ALA A 92 -8.14 9.27 28.34
CA ALA A 92 -7.31 9.93 29.34
C ALA A 92 -7.07 9.05 30.58
N ALA A 93 -8.03 8.22 31.01
CA ALA A 93 -7.97 7.55 32.31
C ALA A 93 -6.75 6.62 32.52
N PRO A 94 -6.33 5.77 31.56
CA PRO A 94 -5.15 4.92 31.73
C PRO A 94 -3.83 5.71 31.73
N ILE A 95 -3.76 6.78 30.94
CA ILE A 95 -2.56 7.62 30.82
C ILE A 95 -2.44 8.55 32.03
N ASP A 96 -3.54 9.13 32.49
CA ASP A 96 -3.60 9.94 33.71
C ASP A 96 -3.15 9.13 34.93
N GLN A 97 -3.48 7.83 34.98
CA GLN A 97 -2.97 6.93 36.02
C GLN A 97 -1.45 6.74 35.95
N LEU A 98 -0.86 6.60 34.76
CA LEU A 98 0.59 6.53 34.60
C LEU A 98 1.27 7.85 34.96
N VAL A 99 0.71 8.98 34.51
CA VAL A 99 1.23 10.31 34.81
C VAL A 99 1.24 10.56 36.32
N LYS A 100 0.21 10.11 37.05
CA LYS A 100 0.16 10.19 38.52
C LYS A 100 1.21 9.33 39.24
N GLN A 101 1.78 8.32 38.59
CA GLN A 101 2.87 7.52 39.16
C GLN A 101 4.22 8.22 39.03
N VAL A 102 4.31 9.29 38.23
CA VAL A 102 5.55 10.02 37.98
C VAL A 102 5.44 11.44 38.53
N ASP A 103 6.20 11.73 39.58
CA ASP A 103 6.24 13.07 40.16
C ASP A 103 6.73 14.13 39.14
N GLY A 104 6.01 15.24 39.04
CA GLY A 104 6.39 16.39 38.20
C GLY A 104 6.14 16.21 36.70
N LEU A 105 5.61 15.07 36.25
CA LEU A 105 5.20 14.87 34.87
C LEU A 105 3.73 15.28 34.71
N SER A 106 3.43 16.17 33.76
CA SER A 106 2.06 16.44 33.33
C SER A 106 2.01 16.42 31.80
N LEU A 107 0.84 16.07 31.25
CA LEU A 107 0.65 16.05 29.80
C LEU A 107 0.91 17.44 29.18
N ASP A 108 0.50 18.50 29.87
CA ASP A 108 0.74 19.88 29.44
C ASP A 108 2.22 20.25 29.46
N ALA A 109 2.97 19.82 30.50
CA ALA A 109 4.41 20.04 30.56
C ALA A 109 5.15 19.25 29.45
N ILE A 110 4.71 18.02 29.14
CA ILE A 110 5.27 17.25 28.03
C ILE A 110 5.01 17.96 26.70
N LYS A 111 3.78 18.41 26.45
CA LYS A 111 3.42 19.12 25.22
C LYS A 111 4.16 20.44 25.06
N ALA A 112 4.30 21.21 26.14
CA ALA A 112 5.04 22.47 26.13
C ALA A 112 6.53 22.26 25.80
N LYS A 113 7.12 21.17 26.28
CA LYS A 113 8.53 20.84 26.12
C LYS A 113 8.83 20.08 24.81
N PHE A 114 7.88 19.28 24.35
CA PHE A 114 7.96 18.44 23.15
C PHE A 114 6.66 18.55 22.34
N PRO A 115 6.54 19.57 21.45
CA PRO A 115 5.30 19.84 20.72
C PRO A 115 4.85 18.73 19.77
N GLU A 116 5.76 17.84 19.35
CA GLU A 116 5.46 16.70 18.46
C GLU A 116 5.09 15.40 19.22
N ASN A 117 4.92 15.48 20.54
CA ASN A 117 4.53 14.34 21.36
C ASN A 117 3.01 14.30 21.56
N TYR A 118 2.47 13.09 21.38
CA TYR A 118 1.05 12.83 21.60
C TYR A 118 0.89 11.63 22.54
N PRO A 119 1.21 11.76 23.85
CA PRO A 119 1.12 10.65 24.81
C PRO A 119 -0.24 9.94 24.78
N GLU A 120 -1.33 10.68 24.53
CA GLU A 120 -2.70 10.19 24.36
C GLU A 120 -2.94 9.26 23.17
N LEU A 121 -2.03 9.25 22.19
CA LEU A 121 -2.08 8.43 20.98
C LEU A 121 -0.90 7.45 20.89
N ASN A 122 0.24 7.85 21.44
CA ASN A 122 1.47 7.09 21.46
C ASN A 122 2.03 7.01 22.88
N LEU A 123 1.73 5.89 23.54
CA LEU A 123 2.18 5.64 24.90
C LEU A 123 3.71 5.74 25.04
N MET A 124 4.48 5.40 24.00
CA MET A 124 5.94 5.45 24.04
C MET A 124 6.48 6.88 24.15
N ASP A 125 5.75 7.90 23.70
CA ASP A 125 6.16 9.30 23.87
C ASP A 125 6.16 9.72 25.35
N LEU A 126 5.23 9.19 26.15
CA LEU A 126 5.22 9.37 27.61
C LEU A 126 6.48 8.78 28.24
N TYR A 127 6.78 7.53 27.90
CA TYR A 127 7.95 6.82 28.41
C TYR A 127 9.26 7.51 28.01
N ARG A 128 9.37 8.01 26.76
CA ARG A 128 10.55 8.77 26.32
C ARG A 128 10.69 10.10 27.07
N ALA A 129 9.59 10.81 27.28
CA ALA A 129 9.62 12.10 27.97
C ALA A 129 10.04 11.93 29.43
N HIS A 130 9.47 10.94 30.12
CA HIS A 130 9.88 10.55 31.48
C HIS A 130 11.36 10.17 31.53
N LEU A 131 11.78 9.23 30.68
CA LEU A 131 13.16 8.75 30.64
C LEU A 131 14.15 9.89 30.35
N SER A 132 13.79 10.83 29.49
CA SER A 132 14.63 12.00 29.19
C SER A 132 14.82 12.89 30.42
N ASN A 133 13.78 13.12 31.22
CA ASN A 133 13.88 13.91 32.46
C ASN A 133 14.79 13.21 33.47
N VAL A 134 14.58 11.91 33.71
CA VAL A 134 15.44 11.11 34.61
C VAL A 134 16.90 11.13 34.16
N LEU A 135 17.14 10.92 32.86
CA LEU A 135 18.49 10.96 32.32
C LEU A 135 19.10 12.37 32.37
N SER A 136 18.31 13.43 32.28
CA SER A 136 18.83 14.79 32.41
C SER A 136 19.42 15.03 33.80
N GLU A 137 18.75 14.54 34.85
CA GLU A 137 19.24 14.60 36.23
C GLU A 137 20.49 13.73 36.43
N VAL A 138 20.50 12.51 35.86
CA VAL A 138 21.62 11.57 35.98
C VAL A 138 22.87 12.03 35.22
N THR A 139 22.69 12.58 34.02
CA THR A 139 23.78 12.90 33.09
C THR A 139 24.20 14.36 33.13
N GLY A 140 23.35 15.27 33.61
CA GLY A 140 23.51 16.72 33.48
C GLY A 140 23.32 17.26 32.07
N VAL A 141 22.88 16.43 31.12
CA VAL A 141 22.63 16.82 29.72
C VAL A 141 21.19 17.27 29.57
N ASP A 142 20.97 18.30 28.75
CA ASP A 142 19.63 18.79 28.51
C ASP A 142 18.76 17.77 27.75
N THR A 143 17.50 17.70 28.16
CA THR A 143 16.49 16.82 27.57
C THR A 143 16.26 16.99 26.06
N SER A 144 16.48 18.19 25.50
CA SER A 144 16.38 18.43 24.05
C SER A 144 17.45 17.67 23.24
N LEU A 145 18.57 17.31 23.87
CA LEU A 145 19.60 16.47 23.28
C LEU A 145 19.38 14.98 23.57
N ILE A 146 18.83 14.63 24.74
CA ILE A 146 18.57 13.24 25.12
C ILE A 146 17.41 12.66 24.32
N TYR A 147 16.26 13.34 24.31
CA TYR A 147 15.01 12.83 23.76
C TYR A 147 15.14 12.36 22.29
N PRO A 148 15.72 13.14 21.36
CA PRO A 148 15.82 12.72 19.95
C PRO A 148 16.78 11.54 19.73
N ASN A 149 17.67 11.26 20.69
CA ASN A 149 18.64 10.18 20.63
C ASN A 149 18.16 8.90 21.33
N LEU A 150 16.97 8.91 21.95
CA LEU A 150 16.31 7.70 22.44
C LEU A 150 15.65 6.95 21.29
N GLY A 151 16.28 5.87 20.84
CA GLY A 151 15.75 4.99 19.79
C GLY A 151 15.09 3.74 20.36
N TRP A 152 14.20 3.10 19.60
CA TRP A 152 13.77 1.74 19.91
C TRP A 152 14.90 0.74 19.63
N THR A 153 14.82 -0.44 20.22
CA THR A 153 15.81 -1.51 20.06
C THR A 153 15.50 -2.43 18.88
N SER A 154 16.49 -3.21 18.44
CA SER A 154 16.28 -4.20 17.36
C SER A 154 15.41 -5.39 17.76
N GLY A 155 15.32 -5.66 19.06
CA GLY A 155 14.67 -6.81 19.67
C GLY A 155 14.41 -6.59 21.16
N LEU A 156 13.35 -7.20 21.66
CA LEU A 156 12.84 -7.01 23.02
C LEU A 156 13.83 -7.45 24.11
N GLU A 157 14.77 -8.35 23.78
CA GLU A 157 15.86 -8.80 24.63
C GLU A 157 16.90 -7.71 24.92
N LYS A 158 16.97 -6.67 24.08
CA LYS A 158 17.91 -5.54 24.23
C LYS A 158 17.29 -4.33 24.92
N GLY A 159 16.06 -4.43 25.42
CA GLY A 159 15.30 -3.32 26.01
C GLY A 159 14.19 -2.82 25.10
N ASP A 160 13.45 -1.83 25.57
CA ASP A 160 12.41 -1.09 24.84
C ASP A 160 12.97 0.16 24.18
N MET A 161 13.95 0.78 24.83
CA MET A 161 14.64 1.97 24.33
C MET A 161 16.14 1.81 24.54
N ALA A 162 16.92 2.47 23.70
CA ALA A 162 18.36 2.56 23.84
C ALA A 162 18.87 3.99 23.62
N LEU A 163 19.89 4.36 24.39
CA LEU A 163 20.62 5.61 24.25
C LEU A 163 22.08 5.29 23.87
N PRO A 164 22.53 5.66 22.67
CA PRO A 164 23.96 5.69 22.35
C PRO A 164 24.63 6.85 23.09
N VAL A 165 25.41 6.55 24.12
CA VAL A 165 26.12 7.57 24.94
C VAL A 165 26.95 8.55 24.11
N PRO A 166 27.68 8.13 23.04
CA PRO A 166 28.41 9.07 22.19
C PRO A 166 27.54 10.16 21.54
N ALA A 167 26.24 9.91 21.36
CA ALA A 167 25.33 10.88 20.74
C ALA A 167 25.10 12.12 21.61
N LEU A 168 25.32 12.01 22.93
CA LEU A 168 25.21 13.14 23.86
C LEU A 168 26.44 14.07 23.84
N ARG A 169 27.51 13.72 23.13
CA ARG A 169 28.70 14.57 22.91
C ARG A 169 29.34 15.14 24.19
N VAL A 170 29.25 14.41 25.29
CA VAL A 170 29.87 14.79 26.57
C VAL A 170 31.39 14.74 26.45
N LYS A 171 32.06 15.86 26.74
CA LYS A 171 33.52 15.99 26.65
C LYS A 171 34.21 15.46 27.91
N GLY A 172 35.43 14.94 27.75
CA GLY A 172 36.36 14.68 28.87
C GLY A 172 36.24 13.33 29.57
N LYS A 173 35.25 12.49 29.24
CA LYS A 173 35.15 11.09 29.71
C LYS A 173 34.88 10.14 28.55
N LYS A 174 35.34 8.88 28.67
CA LYS A 174 35.08 7.89 27.62
C LYS A 174 33.61 7.44 27.65
N PRO A 175 32.96 7.20 26.49
CA PRO A 175 31.55 6.84 26.45
C PRO A 175 31.17 5.56 27.19
N ASN A 176 32.07 4.57 27.28
CA ASN A 176 31.83 3.34 28.02
C ASN A 176 31.82 3.57 29.53
N GLU A 177 32.75 4.39 30.04
CA GLU A 177 32.81 4.77 31.46
C GLU A 177 31.57 5.58 31.86
N LEU A 178 31.12 6.50 30.98
CA LEU A 178 29.88 7.24 31.16
C LEU A 178 28.64 6.34 31.20
N ALA A 179 28.58 5.32 30.33
CA ALA A 179 27.47 4.38 30.32
C ALA A 179 27.37 3.63 31.66
N GLU A 180 28.48 3.11 32.17
CA GLU A 180 28.52 2.45 33.48
C GLU A 180 28.16 3.40 34.63
N GLU A 181 28.71 4.61 34.62
CA GLU A 181 28.42 5.64 35.63
C GLU A 181 26.92 6.01 35.66
N TRP A 182 26.33 6.26 34.49
CA TRP A 182 24.93 6.65 34.39
C TRP A 182 23.99 5.50 34.72
N ALA A 183 24.33 4.26 34.35
CA ALA A 183 23.55 3.10 34.76
C ALA A 183 23.58 2.89 36.28
N ALA A 184 24.73 3.12 36.92
CA ALA A 184 24.86 3.02 38.38
C ALA A 184 24.07 4.11 39.11
N LYS A 185 24.05 5.33 38.57
CA LYS A 185 23.29 6.49 39.09
C LYS A 185 21.80 6.45 38.81
N PHE A 186 21.33 5.57 37.93
CA PHE A 186 19.92 5.47 37.58
C PHE A 186 19.10 5.07 38.83
N PRO A 187 17.97 5.75 39.12
CA PRO A 187 17.20 5.50 40.33
C PRO A 187 16.59 4.10 40.34
N ASP A 188 16.89 3.31 41.39
CA ASP A 188 16.34 1.96 41.55
C ASP A 188 14.82 1.97 41.83
N THR A 189 14.28 3.09 42.31
CA THR A 189 12.87 3.30 42.64
C THR A 189 12.03 3.85 41.48
N ASP A 190 12.58 3.98 40.27
CA ASP A 190 11.84 4.55 39.13
C ASP A 190 10.52 3.78 38.88
N PRO A 191 9.37 4.45 38.77
CA PRO A 191 8.08 3.77 38.65
C PRO A 191 7.87 3.05 37.31
N LEU A 192 8.56 3.47 36.25
CA LEU A 192 8.29 3.05 34.87
C LEU A 192 9.40 2.19 34.26
N PHE A 193 10.65 2.32 34.71
CA PHE A 193 11.80 1.62 34.16
C PHE A 193 12.51 0.77 35.20
N SER A 194 12.98 -0.39 34.76
CA SER A 194 14.00 -1.15 35.48
C SER A 194 15.38 -0.51 35.28
N LYS A 195 16.31 -0.79 36.19
CA LYS A 195 17.70 -0.34 36.06
C LYS A 195 18.26 -0.68 34.68
N PRO A 196 18.85 0.29 33.96
CA PRO A 196 19.31 0.07 32.60
C PRO A 196 20.51 -0.89 32.56
N THR A 197 20.63 -1.62 31.45
CA THR A 197 21.79 -2.45 31.18
C THR A 197 22.76 -1.74 30.25
N VAL A 198 24.06 -1.95 30.47
CA VAL A 198 25.12 -1.35 29.67
C VAL A 198 25.61 -2.36 28.64
N SER A 199 25.65 -1.93 27.38
CA SER A 199 26.28 -2.67 26.28
C SER A 199 27.29 -1.79 25.56
N GLN A 200 28.56 -1.91 25.98
CA GLN A 200 29.68 -1.09 25.53
C GLN A 200 29.43 0.42 25.73
N VAL A 201 28.95 1.10 24.70
CA VAL A 201 28.68 2.56 24.68
C VAL A 201 27.19 2.87 24.63
N HIS A 202 26.33 1.89 24.87
CA HIS A 202 24.88 2.03 24.84
C HIS A 202 24.28 1.71 26.20
N LEU A 203 23.25 2.49 26.56
CA LEU A 203 22.34 2.19 27.66
C LEU A 203 21.05 1.61 27.09
N SER A 204 20.64 0.46 27.63
CA SER A 204 19.40 -0.23 27.26
C SER A 204 18.40 -0.14 28.41
N PHE A 205 17.19 0.33 28.12
CA PHE A 205 16.15 0.59 29.11
C PHE A 205 14.99 -0.39 28.93
N PHE A 206 14.48 -0.92 30.04
CA PHE A 206 13.39 -1.90 30.06
C PHE A 206 12.21 -1.31 30.83
N ILE A 207 11.04 -1.28 30.20
CA ILE A 207 9.80 -0.81 30.80
C ILE A 207 9.30 -1.85 31.81
N LYS A 208 8.83 -1.40 32.97
CA LYS A 208 8.20 -2.25 33.99
C LYS A 208 6.86 -2.78 33.45
N ALA A 209 6.64 -4.08 33.65
CA ALA A 209 5.50 -4.81 33.09
C ALA A 209 4.14 -4.26 33.55
N SER A 210 3.95 -4.09 34.86
CA SER A 210 2.64 -3.74 35.43
C SER A 210 2.11 -2.38 34.92
N PRO A 211 2.88 -1.27 34.93
CA PRO A 211 2.43 -0.01 34.34
C PRO A 211 2.06 -0.14 32.85
N LEU A 212 2.88 -0.86 32.08
CA LEU A 212 2.67 -1.03 30.65
C LEU A 212 1.39 -1.79 30.33
N VAL A 213 1.19 -2.95 30.96
CA VAL A 213 0.02 -3.84 30.73
C VAL A 213 -1.27 -3.09 31.06
N ASN A 214 -1.31 -2.39 32.19
CA ASN A 214 -2.49 -1.65 32.65
C ASN A 214 -2.82 -0.43 31.78
N ALA A 215 -1.86 0.09 31.00
CA ALA A 215 -2.08 1.23 30.12
C ALA A 215 -2.38 0.84 28.68
N VAL A 216 -1.60 -0.07 28.09
CA VAL A 216 -1.66 -0.34 26.65
C VAL A 216 -2.92 -1.10 26.24
N ILE A 217 -3.37 -2.09 27.03
CA ILE A 217 -4.55 -2.90 26.68
C ILE A 217 -5.81 -2.02 26.66
N PRO A 218 -6.13 -1.25 27.72
CA PRO A 218 -7.29 -0.35 27.69
C PRO A 218 -7.18 0.72 26.60
N LEU A 219 -5.98 1.25 26.35
CA LEU A 219 -5.76 2.26 25.30
C LEU A 219 -6.08 1.70 23.91
N VAL A 220 -5.62 0.48 23.60
CA VAL A 220 -5.92 -0.20 22.33
C VAL A 220 -7.42 -0.45 22.19
N HIS A 221 -8.09 -0.95 23.23
CA HIS A 221 -9.53 -1.20 23.19
C HIS A 221 -10.33 0.09 23.02
N ALA A 222 -9.97 1.15 23.73
CA ALA A 222 -10.66 2.44 23.66
C ALA A 222 -10.51 3.10 22.29
N LYS A 223 -9.33 3.00 21.67
CA LYS A 223 -9.04 3.58 20.34
C LYS A 223 -9.50 2.69 19.19
N GLY A 224 -9.56 1.37 19.37
CA GLY A 224 -10.01 0.42 18.37
C GLY A 224 -9.26 0.57 17.04
N ALA A 225 -10.01 0.83 15.96
CA ALA A 225 -9.48 1.01 14.62
C ALA A 225 -8.56 2.23 14.45
N GLU A 226 -8.62 3.20 15.38
CA GLU A 226 -7.79 4.41 15.34
C GLU A 226 -6.45 4.24 16.08
N TYR A 227 -6.24 3.12 16.79
CA TYR A 227 -4.99 2.91 17.53
C TYR A 227 -3.77 2.83 16.60
N GLY A 228 -2.74 3.62 16.93
CA GLY A 228 -1.50 3.77 16.17
C GLY A 228 -1.50 4.86 15.12
N PHE A 229 -2.63 5.53 14.91
CA PHE A 229 -2.76 6.62 13.95
C PHE A 229 -2.79 7.97 14.66
N ASN A 230 -2.11 8.96 14.08
CA ASN A 230 -2.09 10.33 14.59
C ASN A 230 -2.61 11.31 13.55
N LYS A 231 -3.87 11.73 13.69
CA LYS A 231 -4.50 12.67 12.75
C LYS A 231 -3.92 14.09 12.83
N ALA A 232 -3.18 14.42 13.89
CA ALA A 232 -2.57 15.74 14.02
C ALA A 232 -1.44 15.98 13.00
N ASP A 233 -0.80 14.91 12.51
CA ASP A 233 0.31 15.00 11.54
C ASP A 233 -0.13 15.63 10.21
N GLY A 234 -1.41 15.46 9.86
CA GLY A 234 -2.06 15.98 8.66
C GLY A 234 -2.76 17.32 8.84
N LEU A 235 -2.70 17.95 10.00
CA LEU A 235 -3.23 19.31 10.18
C LEU A 235 -2.24 20.38 9.67
N LYS A 236 -2.77 21.49 9.16
CA LYS A 236 -1.95 22.67 8.80
C LYS A 236 -1.29 23.28 10.03
N ASP A 237 -2.05 23.35 11.12
CA ASP A 237 -1.57 23.65 12.45
C ASP A 237 -1.90 22.46 13.37
N PRO A 238 -0.89 21.73 13.88
CA PRO A 238 -1.11 20.61 14.79
C PRO A 238 -1.86 20.96 16.09
N GLN A 239 -1.82 22.22 16.51
CA GLN A 239 -2.46 22.70 17.74
C GLN A 239 -3.86 23.30 17.50
N ASP A 240 -4.20 23.62 16.25
CA ASP A 240 -5.47 24.24 15.89
C ASP A 240 -6.13 23.52 14.69
N PRO A 241 -6.99 22.51 14.94
CA PRO A 241 -7.73 21.82 13.89
C PRO A 241 -8.60 22.73 13.03
N SER A 242 -8.97 23.94 13.51
CA SER A 242 -9.78 24.89 12.73
C SER A 242 -9.03 25.47 11.53
N LYS A 243 -7.68 25.37 11.50
CA LYS A 243 -6.85 25.76 10.34
C LYS A 243 -6.95 24.79 9.17
N GLY A 244 -7.63 23.66 9.36
CA GLY A 244 -7.88 22.66 8.33
C GLY A 244 -6.73 21.68 8.11
N GLN A 245 -6.97 20.74 7.21
CA GLN A 245 -6.05 19.66 6.88
C GLN A 245 -5.08 20.08 5.77
N LYS A 246 -3.88 19.53 5.82
CA LYS A 246 -2.95 19.50 4.70
C LYS A 246 -3.51 18.55 3.64
N ARG A 247 -3.35 18.92 2.38
CA ARG A 247 -3.81 18.15 1.23
C ARG A 247 -2.66 17.45 0.53
N ILE A 248 -2.86 16.18 0.21
CA ILE A 248 -1.92 15.39 -0.57
C ILE A 248 -2.59 14.76 -1.78
N ILE A 249 -1.94 14.87 -2.94
CA ILE A 249 -2.28 14.09 -4.13
C ILE A 249 -1.38 12.86 -4.16
N VAL A 250 -1.97 11.68 -4.35
CA VAL A 250 -1.23 10.44 -4.63
C VAL A 250 -1.64 9.98 -6.02
N GLU A 251 -0.73 10.13 -6.98
CA GLU A 251 -0.89 9.58 -8.33
C GLU A 251 -0.24 8.21 -8.40
N PHE A 252 -1.04 7.19 -8.74
CA PHE A 252 -0.57 5.82 -8.79
C PHE A 252 -1.40 4.96 -9.75
N SER A 253 -0.86 3.78 -10.03
CA SER A 253 -1.31 2.85 -11.06
C SER A 253 -1.12 3.37 -12.48
N SER A 254 -1.82 4.45 -12.85
CA SER A 254 -1.70 5.20 -14.10
C SER A 254 -1.42 4.32 -15.35
N PRO A 255 -2.20 3.25 -15.61
CA PRO A 255 -1.94 2.35 -16.72
C PRO A 255 -2.29 3.00 -18.06
N ASN A 256 -1.73 2.44 -19.13
CA ASN A 256 -2.21 2.72 -20.48
C ASN A 256 -3.43 1.83 -20.78
N ILE A 257 -4.56 2.45 -21.09
CA ILE A 257 -5.84 1.76 -21.29
C ILE A 257 -5.81 0.79 -22.47
N ALA A 258 -4.97 1.04 -23.47
CA ALA A 258 -4.84 0.17 -24.64
C ALA A 258 -4.05 -1.13 -24.34
N LYS A 259 -3.62 -1.34 -23.09
CA LYS A 259 -2.88 -2.53 -22.67
C LYS A 259 -3.53 -3.17 -21.43
N PRO A 260 -3.59 -4.51 -21.40
CA PRO A 260 -4.15 -5.23 -20.27
C PRO A 260 -3.25 -5.06 -19.04
N PHE A 261 -3.90 -5.14 -17.88
CA PHE A 261 -3.27 -4.91 -16.59
C PHE A 261 -2.41 -6.11 -16.19
N HIS A 262 -1.10 -6.04 -16.40
CA HIS A 262 -0.15 -7.08 -15.96
C HIS A 262 0.39 -6.83 -14.54
N ALA A 263 1.07 -7.80 -13.91
CA ALA A 263 1.58 -7.66 -12.53
C ALA A 263 2.62 -6.54 -12.32
N GLY A 264 3.22 -5.97 -13.38
CA GLY A 264 3.98 -4.71 -13.23
C GLY A 264 3.14 -3.53 -12.74
N HIS A 265 1.86 -3.44 -13.13
CA HIS A 265 0.96 -2.37 -12.68
C HIS A 265 0.47 -2.59 -11.25
N LEU A 266 0.47 -3.84 -10.77
CA LEU A 266 0.13 -4.17 -9.39
C LEU A 266 1.01 -3.40 -8.40
N ARG A 267 2.32 -3.30 -8.66
CA ARG A 267 3.28 -2.64 -7.75
C ARG A 267 2.89 -1.20 -7.46
N SER A 268 2.73 -0.39 -8.51
CA SER A 268 2.31 1.01 -8.36
C SER A 268 0.94 1.09 -7.66
N THR A 269 0.03 0.19 -8.01
CA THR A 269 -1.34 0.13 -7.47
C THR A 269 -1.35 -0.06 -5.96
N ILE A 270 -0.69 -1.10 -5.46
CA ILE A 270 -0.73 -1.45 -4.03
C ILE A 270 0.15 -0.52 -3.19
N ILE A 271 1.27 -0.04 -3.74
CA ILE A 271 2.12 0.96 -3.05
C ILE A 271 1.35 2.28 -2.91
N GLY A 272 0.70 2.75 -3.98
CA GLY A 272 -0.10 3.96 -3.93
C GLY A 272 -1.32 3.85 -3.01
N GLY A 273 -2.00 2.70 -3.02
CA GLY A 273 -3.06 2.39 -2.05
C GLY A 273 -2.58 2.45 -0.60
N PHE A 274 -1.45 1.80 -0.29
CA PHE A 274 -0.82 1.86 1.03
C PHE A 274 -0.45 3.28 1.44
N LEU A 275 0.20 4.06 0.57
CA LEU A 275 0.56 5.45 0.89
C LEU A 275 -0.68 6.29 1.14
N SER A 276 -1.73 6.10 0.34
CA SER A 276 -2.99 6.80 0.54
C SER A 276 -3.61 6.47 1.90
N ASN A 277 -3.60 5.21 2.32
CA ASN A 277 -4.07 4.79 3.65
C ASN A 277 -3.19 5.34 4.77
N LEU A 278 -1.88 5.38 4.58
CA LEU A 278 -0.92 5.93 5.54
C LEU A 278 -1.13 7.42 5.78
N TYR A 279 -1.24 8.22 4.73
CA TYR A 279 -1.50 9.66 4.86
C TYR A 279 -2.91 9.94 5.38
N ALA A 280 -3.92 9.15 5.00
CA ALA A 280 -5.27 9.27 5.55
C ALA A 280 -5.30 8.94 7.06
N GLY A 281 -4.57 7.90 7.48
CA GLY A 281 -4.37 7.57 8.90
C GLY A 281 -3.64 8.69 9.66
N ALA A 282 -2.74 9.41 8.99
CA ALA A 282 -2.09 10.60 9.53
C ALA A 282 -2.98 11.87 9.50
N GLY A 283 -4.23 11.78 9.04
CA GLY A 283 -5.19 12.89 9.06
C GLY A 283 -5.08 13.87 7.89
N TRP A 284 -4.36 13.53 6.82
CA TRP A 284 -4.30 14.34 5.60
C TRP A 284 -5.57 14.21 4.77
N ASP A 285 -5.91 15.27 4.02
CA ASP A 285 -6.88 15.21 2.93
C ASP A 285 -6.22 14.57 1.70
N VAL A 286 -6.54 13.29 1.45
CA VAL A 286 -5.89 12.48 0.42
C VAL A 286 -6.74 12.42 -0.85
N ILE A 287 -6.18 12.88 -1.96
CA ILE A 287 -6.77 12.76 -3.30
C ILE A 287 -6.01 11.69 -4.08
N ARG A 288 -6.70 10.60 -4.38
CA ARG A 288 -6.19 9.47 -5.15
C ARG A 288 -6.49 9.70 -6.62
N ILE A 289 -5.44 9.91 -7.42
CA ILE A 289 -5.57 10.15 -8.86
C ILE A 289 -5.02 8.97 -9.64
N ASN A 290 -5.81 8.49 -10.59
CA ASN A 290 -5.36 7.57 -11.63
C ASN A 290 -5.15 8.38 -12.92
N TYR A 291 -3.90 8.60 -13.33
CA TYR A 291 -3.58 9.38 -14.52
C TYR A 291 -3.42 8.44 -15.71
N LEU A 292 -4.52 8.17 -16.41
CA LEU A 292 -4.57 7.16 -17.46
C LEU A 292 -3.75 7.59 -18.68
N GLY A 293 -2.96 6.65 -19.21
CA GLY A 293 -2.34 6.77 -20.53
C GLY A 293 -3.41 6.57 -21.61
N ASP A 294 -4.23 7.60 -21.82
CA ASP A 294 -5.46 7.54 -22.61
C ASP A 294 -5.41 8.39 -23.88
N TRP A 295 -4.23 8.88 -24.27
CA TRP A 295 -4.06 9.75 -25.44
C TRP A 295 -2.84 9.32 -26.27
N GLY A 296 -2.99 9.27 -27.60
CA GLY A 296 -1.87 8.99 -28.51
C GLY A 296 -2.22 8.11 -29.70
N LYS A 297 -1.24 7.90 -30.60
CA LYS A 297 -1.37 7.10 -31.83
C LYS A 297 -1.94 5.69 -31.60
N GLN A 298 -1.68 5.10 -30.43
CA GLN A 298 -2.20 3.77 -30.09
C GLN A 298 -3.74 3.71 -30.12
N TYR A 299 -4.42 4.82 -29.81
CA TYR A 299 -5.87 4.92 -29.95
C TYR A 299 -6.32 5.00 -31.39
N GLY A 300 -5.60 5.74 -32.23
CA GLY A 300 -5.89 5.76 -33.67
C GLY A 300 -5.80 4.35 -34.26
N LEU A 301 -4.81 3.56 -33.82
CA LEU A 301 -4.66 2.17 -34.25
C LEU A 301 -5.79 1.28 -33.71
N LEU A 302 -6.20 1.46 -32.45
CA LEU A 302 -7.30 0.72 -31.83
C LEU A 302 -8.65 1.04 -32.47
N ALA A 303 -8.91 2.31 -32.79
CA ALA A 303 -10.11 2.74 -33.48
C ALA A 303 -10.21 2.14 -34.88
N LEU A 304 -9.12 2.16 -35.67
CA LEU A 304 -9.06 1.49 -36.96
C LEU A 304 -9.29 -0.02 -36.85
N ALA A 305 -8.75 -0.66 -35.81
CA ALA A 305 -8.98 -2.08 -35.55
C ALA A 305 -10.45 -2.36 -35.24
N TYR A 306 -11.10 -1.49 -34.47
CA TYR A 306 -12.52 -1.60 -34.15
C TYR A 306 -13.41 -1.35 -35.37
N GLU A 307 -13.07 -0.40 -36.24
CA GLU A 307 -13.80 -0.18 -37.50
C GLU A 307 -13.74 -1.40 -38.41
N LYS A 308 -12.60 -2.12 -38.44
CA LYS A 308 -12.41 -3.29 -39.29
C LYS A 308 -12.96 -4.60 -38.70
N TYR A 309 -12.79 -4.78 -37.39
CA TYR A 309 -12.96 -6.07 -36.72
C TYR A 309 -13.76 -5.97 -35.42
N GLY A 310 -14.28 -4.79 -35.10
CA GLY A 310 -15.05 -4.54 -33.88
C GLY A 310 -16.33 -5.36 -33.85
N ASP A 311 -16.68 -5.77 -32.65
CA ASP A 311 -17.90 -6.48 -32.32
C ASP A 311 -18.47 -5.76 -31.10
N GLU A 312 -19.68 -5.25 -31.26
CA GLU A 312 -20.38 -4.45 -30.27
C GLU A 312 -20.81 -5.29 -29.06
N GLU A 313 -21.24 -6.53 -29.28
CA GLU A 313 -21.64 -7.43 -28.19
C GLU A 313 -20.42 -7.85 -27.37
N ALA A 314 -19.31 -8.16 -28.05
CA ALA A 314 -18.04 -8.48 -27.38
C ALA A 314 -17.50 -7.30 -26.56
N LEU A 315 -17.58 -6.08 -27.11
CA LEU A 315 -17.14 -4.86 -26.43
C LEU A 315 -17.91 -4.61 -25.13
N GLN A 316 -19.23 -4.82 -25.11
CA GLN A 316 -20.04 -4.65 -23.89
C GLN A 316 -19.72 -5.72 -22.85
N LYS A 317 -19.51 -6.96 -23.29
CA LYS A 317 -19.29 -8.11 -22.40
C LYS A 317 -17.94 -8.08 -21.71
N ASP A 318 -16.87 -7.72 -22.42
CA ASP A 318 -15.52 -7.64 -21.88
C ASP A 318 -14.68 -6.60 -22.65
N PRO A 319 -14.83 -5.31 -22.34
CA PRO A 319 -14.22 -4.24 -23.10
C PRO A 319 -12.70 -4.34 -23.16
N ILE A 320 -12.04 -4.63 -22.03
CA ILE A 320 -10.57 -4.64 -21.95
C ILE A 320 -10.00 -5.76 -22.82
N ASN A 321 -10.53 -6.98 -22.69
CA ASN A 321 -10.02 -8.13 -23.43
C ASN A 321 -10.30 -8.01 -24.93
N HIS A 322 -11.50 -7.56 -25.31
CA HIS A 322 -11.85 -7.35 -26.72
C HIS A 322 -10.95 -6.28 -27.37
N LEU A 323 -10.81 -5.12 -26.73
CA LEU A 323 -9.90 -4.05 -27.20
C LEU A 323 -8.45 -4.53 -27.25
N PHE A 324 -8.01 -5.37 -26.31
CA PHE A 324 -6.69 -5.96 -26.34
C PHE A 324 -6.49 -6.91 -27.53
N GLN A 325 -7.46 -7.78 -27.83
CA GLN A 325 -7.39 -8.67 -29.00
C GLN A 325 -7.30 -7.88 -30.30
N LEU A 326 -8.11 -6.83 -30.42
CA LEU A 326 -8.06 -5.89 -31.54
C LEU A 326 -6.68 -5.22 -31.65
N TYR A 327 -6.14 -4.74 -30.53
CA TYR A 327 -4.81 -4.14 -30.46
C TYR A 327 -3.71 -5.12 -30.90
N VAL A 328 -3.72 -6.36 -30.43
CA VAL A 328 -2.73 -7.37 -30.82
C VAL A 328 -2.81 -7.67 -32.31
N ARG A 329 -4.03 -7.87 -32.83
CA ARG A 329 -4.27 -8.15 -34.24
C ARG A 329 -3.74 -7.04 -35.13
N ILE A 330 -4.15 -5.80 -34.88
CA ILE A 330 -3.76 -4.67 -35.73
C ILE A 330 -2.26 -4.35 -35.65
N ASN A 331 -1.61 -4.57 -34.51
CA ASN A 331 -0.15 -4.43 -34.41
C ASN A 331 0.60 -5.53 -35.19
N THR A 332 0.04 -6.74 -35.23
CA THR A 332 0.61 -7.84 -36.02
C THR A 332 0.50 -7.53 -37.51
N GLU A 333 -0.66 -7.06 -37.96
CA GLU A 333 -0.89 -6.62 -39.35
C GLU A 333 0.04 -5.45 -39.73
N MET A 334 0.17 -4.44 -38.85
CA MET A 334 1.09 -3.31 -39.07
C MET A 334 2.57 -3.77 -39.15
N THR A 335 2.97 -4.76 -38.35
CA THR A 335 4.34 -5.29 -38.37
C THR A 335 4.61 -6.03 -39.68
N ALA A 336 3.68 -6.90 -40.09
CA ALA A 336 3.77 -7.61 -41.36
C ALA A 336 3.80 -6.65 -42.57
N GLU A 337 2.97 -5.60 -42.54
CA GLU A 337 2.97 -4.55 -43.57
C GLU A 337 4.31 -3.80 -43.66
N LYS A 338 4.92 -3.46 -42.52
CA LYS A 338 6.25 -2.81 -42.47
C LYS A 338 7.35 -3.72 -42.99
N GLU A 339 7.32 -5.00 -42.65
CA GLU A 339 8.29 -5.99 -43.16
C GLU A 339 8.15 -6.16 -44.68
N GLU A 340 6.92 -6.20 -45.20
CA GLU A 340 6.65 -6.26 -46.63
C GLU A 340 7.17 -5.01 -47.37
N PHE A 341 6.91 -3.81 -46.84
CA PHE A 341 7.45 -2.58 -47.42
C PHE A 341 8.97 -2.53 -47.40
N THR A 342 9.59 -3.03 -46.35
CA THR A 342 11.07 -3.11 -46.25
C THR A 342 11.62 -4.03 -47.34
N LYS A 343 11.04 -5.23 -47.53
CA LYS A 343 11.45 -6.17 -48.59
C LYS A 343 11.28 -5.58 -49.99
N ARG A 344 10.18 -4.88 -50.25
CA ARG A 344 9.93 -4.24 -51.56
C ARG A 344 10.89 -3.08 -51.83
N LYS A 345 11.23 -2.28 -50.80
CA LYS A 345 12.29 -1.26 -50.91
C LYS A 345 13.64 -1.87 -51.24
N GLU A 346 14.00 -2.97 -50.57
CA GLU A 346 15.24 -3.71 -50.85
C GLU A 346 15.25 -4.32 -52.26
N ALA A 347 14.07 -4.69 -52.80
CA ALA A 347 13.89 -5.14 -54.18
C ALA A 347 13.88 -3.98 -55.22
N GLY A 348 14.01 -2.72 -54.78
CA GLY A 348 14.03 -1.55 -55.65
C GLY A 348 12.66 -1.03 -56.11
N GLU A 349 11.57 -1.49 -55.48
CA GLU A 349 10.21 -1.01 -55.77
C GLU A 349 9.91 0.33 -55.06
N ASP A 350 9.21 1.23 -55.74
CA ASP A 350 8.67 2.44 -55.11
C ASP A 350 7.41 2.11 -54.29
N VAL A 351 7.56 2.13 -52.97
CA VAL A 351 6.45 1.88 -52.02
C VAL A 351 5.88 3.17 -51.43
N SER A 352 6.26 4.35 -51.92
CA SER A 352 5.87 5.64 -51.32
C SER A 352 4.35 5.81 -51.19
N ALA A 353 3.60 5.38 -52.21
CA ALA A 353 2.13 5.39 -52.19
C ALA A 353 1.52 4.37 -51.21
N LEU A 354 2.18 3.23 -51.02
CA LEU A 354 1.77 2.20 -50.05
C LEU A 354 2.04 2.67 -48.62
N GLU A 355 3.18 3.32 -48.37
CA GLU A 355 3.49 3.92 -47.07
C GLU A 355 2.53 5.05 -46.71
N ALA A 356 2.14 5.87 -47.69
CA ALA A 356 1.15 6.93 -47.50
C ALA A 356 -0.25 6.40 -47.12
N ASN A 357 -0.56 5.14 -47.41
CA ASN A 357 -1.82 4.49 -47.01
C ASN A 357 -1.61 3.38 -45.98
N SER A 358 -0.43 3.32 -45.36
CA SER A 358 -0.10 2.32 -44.34
C SER A 358 -1.01 2.43 -43.11
N LEU A 359 -1.12 1.34 -42.35
CA LEU A 359 -1.81 1.33 -41.07
C LEU A 359 -1.20 2.34 -40.08
N ASP A 360 0.11 2.57 -40.12
CA ASP A 360 0.79 3.57 -39.28
C ASP A 360 0.34 4.99 -39.62
N GLU A 361 0.23 5.31 -40.92
CA GLU A 361 -0.19 6.62 -41.39
C GLU A 361 -1.69 6.86 -41.16
N GLN A 362 -2.53 5.85 -41.40
CA GLN A 362 -3.95 5.92 -41.04
C GLN A 362 -4.14 6.17 -39.54
N ALA A 363 -3.38 5.49 -38.67
CA ALA A 363 -3.46 5.69 -37.23
C ALA A 363 -3.01 7.11 -36.82
N ARG A 364 -2.01 7.68 -37.50
CA ARG A 364 -1.60 9.08 -37.30
C ARG A 364 -2.69 10.06 -37.71
N ARG A 365 -3.34 9.85 -38.86
CA ARG A 365 -4.47 10.68 -39.31
C ARG A 365 -5.63 10.61 -38.34
N TYR A 366 -5.96 9.42 -37.83
CA TYR A 366 -7.01 9.27 -36.81
C TYR A 366 -6.66 10.03 -35.53
N PHE A 367 -5.42 9.88 -35.04
CA PHE A 367 -4.98 10.63 -33.87
C PHE A 367 -4.99 12.15 -34.09
N LYS A 368 -4.64 12.62 -35.30
CA LYS A 368 -4.77 14.03 -35.67
C LYS A 368 -6.24 14.49 -35.62
N LYS A 369 -7.20 13.69 -36.09
CA LYS A 369 -8.63 14.00 -35.93
C LYS A 369 -9.01 14.17 -34.44
N MET A 370 -8.46 13.33 -33.56
CA MET A 370 -8.70 13.47 -32.12
C MET A 370 -8.11 14.77 -31.55
N THR A 371 -6.90 15.17 -31.96
CA THR A 371 -6.29 16.44 -31.54
C THR A 371 -7.03 17.65 -32.11
N ASP A 372 -7.55 17.54 -33.32
CA ASP A 372 -8.37 18.56 -33.99
C ASP A 372 -9.82 18.58 -33.47
N ARG A 373 -10.13 17.76 -32.46
CA ARG A 373 -11.43 17.63 -31.77
C ARG A 373 -12.61 17.23 -32.66
N ASP A 374 -12.35 16.38 -33.65
CA ASP A 374 -13.39 15.74 -34.46
C ASP A 374 -14.39 14.98 -33.58
N ALA A 375 -15.68 15.25 -33.75
CA ALA A 375 -16.73 14.78 -32.85
C ALA A 375 -16.85 13.24 -32.84
N ASP A 376 -16.73 12.60 -34.00
CA ASP A 376 -16.89 11.15 -34.14
C ASP A 376 -15.67 10.41 -33.56
N ALA A 377 -14.46 10.90 -33.85
CA ALA A 377 -13.23 10.35 -33.30
C ALA A 377 -13.20 10.46 -31.75
N LEU A 378 -13.61 11.61 -31.21
CA LEU A 378 -13.71 11.81 -29.76
C LEU A 378 -14.81 10.95 -29.13
N ALA A 379 -15.95 10.76 -29.80
CA ALA A 379 -17.03 9.91 -29.29
C ALA A 379 -16.56 8.45 -29.15
N MET A 380 -15.86 7.93 -30.16
CA MET A 380 -15.30 6.57 -30.12
C MET A 380 -14.24 6.42 -29.03
N TRP A 381 -13.31 7.37 -28.93
CA TRP A 381 -12.30 7.41 -27.87
C TRP A 381 -12.93 7.42 -26.47
N LYS A 382 -13.88 8.34 -26.25
CA LYS A 382 -14.57 8.50 -24.96
C LYS A 382 -15.25 7.21 -24.55
N ARG A 383 -15.86 6.52 -25.52
CA ARG A 383 -16.50 5.23 -25.31
C ARG A 383 -15.53 4.15 -24.81
N PHE A 384 -14.39 3.98 -25.47
CA PHE A 384 -13.37 3.02 -25.02
C PHE A 384 -12.83 3.38 -23.64
N ARG A 385 -12.57 4.67 -23.41
CA ARG A 385 -12.12 5.17 -22.10
C ARG A 385 -13.12 4.86 -20.99
N ASP A 386 -14.39 5.21 -21.18
CA ASP A 386 -15.43 5.06 -20.16
C ASP A 386 -15.66 3.58 -19.81
N LEU A 387 -15.72 2.70 -20.80
CA LEU A 387 -15.87 1.25 -20.60
C LEU A 387 -14.68 0.66 -19.84
N SER A 388 -13.46 1.08 -20.17
CA SER A 388 -12.26 0.63 -19.46
C SER A 388 -12.21 1.13 -18.02
N ILE A 389 -12.65 2.37 -17.74
CA ILE A 389 -12.74 2.90 -16.37
C ILE A 389 -13.70 2.08 -15.52
N VAL A 390 -14.85 1.65 -16.06
CA VAL A 390 -15.79 0.78 -15.34
C VAL A 390 -15.10 -0.50 -14.90
N ARG A 391 -14.36 -1.16 -15.80
CA ARG A 391 -13.63 -2.40 -15.48
C ARG A 391 -12.48 -2.17 -14.50
N TYR A 392 -11.74 -1.07 -14.65
CA TYR A 392 -10.70 -0.72 -13.71
C TYR A 392 -11.24 -0.51 -12.29
N LYS A 393 -12.42 0.11 -12.13
CA LYS A 393 -13.05 0.27 -10.81
C LYS A 393 -13.25 -1.07 -10.11
N ASP A 394 -13.70 -2.10 -10.83
CA ASP A 394 -13.89 -3.44 -10.27
C ASP A 394 -12.54 -4.06 -9.85
N THR A 395 -11.52 -4.00 -10.70
CA THR A 395 -10.17 -4.52 -10.40
C THR A 395 -9.55 -3.81 -9.20
N TYR A 396 -9.67 -2.49 -9.10
CA TYR A 396 -9.15 -1.72 -7.97
C TYR A 396 -9.94 -1.96 -6.69
N ALA A 397 -11.28 -2.06 -6.77
CA ALA A 397 -12.12 -2.36 -5.61
C ALA A 397 -11.76 -3.73 -5.00
N ARG A 398 -11.46 -4.74 -5.84
CA ARG A 398 -10.96 -6.05 -5.39
C ARG A 398 -9.65 -5.94 -4.59
N LEU A 399 -8.83 -4.92 -4.84
CA LEU A 399 -7.61 -4.62 -4.07
C LEU A 399 -7.81 -3.60 -2.93
N ASN A 400 -9.07 -3.32 -2.55
CA ASN A 400 -9.44 -2.29 -1.57
C ASN A 400 -8.96 -0.87 -1.94
N ILE A 401 -8.92 -0.58 -3.24
CA ILE A 401 -8.49 0.72 -3.76
C ILE A 401 -9.67 1.41 -4.44
N HIS A 402 -9.86 2.68 -4.09
CA HIS A 402 -10.76 3.60 -4.78
C HIS A 402 -9.96 4.79 -5.27
N PHE A 403 -10.34 5.35 -6.41
CA PHE A 403 -9.78 6.60 -6.92
C PHE A 403 -10.83 7.70 -6.81
N ASP A 404 -10.39 8.88 -6.38
CA ASP A 404 -11.21 10.09 -6.31
C ASP A 404 -11.36 10.70 -7.71
N GLU A 405 -10.33 10.59 -8.54
CA GLU A 405 -10.33 11.06 -9.92
C GLU A 405 -9.66 10.06 -10.88
N TYR A 406 -10.37 9.73 -11.96
CA TYR A 406 -9.80 9.09 -13.15
C TYR A 406 -9.44 10.17 -14.16
N SER A 407 -8.22 10.68 -14.02
CA SER A 407 -7.63 11.65 -14.93
C SER A 407 -6.99 10.95 -16.13
N GLY A 408 -6.32 11.68 -17.01
CA GLY A 408 -5.56 11.09 -18.10
C GLY A 408 -4.86 12.13 -18.96
N GLU A 409 -3.93 11.65 -19.78
CA GLU A 409 -3.17 12.48 -20.72
C GLU A 409 -4.10 13.35 -21.60
N SER A 410 -5.25 12.81 -21.97
CA SER A 410 -6.29 13.47 -22.76
C SER A 410 -6.89 14.73 -22.13
N GLN A 411 -6.80 14.89 -20.81
CA GLN A 411 -7.38 16.02 -20.10
C GLN A 411 -6.49 17.27 -20.16
N VAL A 412 -5.22 17.09 -20.54
CA VAL A 412 -4.29 18.20 -20.76
C VAL A 412 -4.51 18.78 -22.16
N THR A 413 -4.95 20.03 -22.21
CA THR A 413 -5.24 20.73 -23.47
C THR A 413 -3.97 21.12 -24.23
N GLU A 414 -4.07 21.20 -25.56
CA GLU A 414 -3.00 21.73 -26.39
C GLU A 414 -2.67 23.18 -26.03
N ASP A 415 -3.66 23.99 -25.66
CA ASP A 415 -3.47 25.38 -25.23
C ASP A 415 -2.59 25.47 -23.99
N ALA A 416 -2.85 24.66 -22.95
CA ALA A 416 -2.01 24.62 -21.75
C ALA A 416 -0.56 24.21 -22.08
N MET A 417 -0.37 23.23 -22.97
CA MET A 417 0.97 22.84 -23.42
C MET A 417 1.65 23.91 -24.28
N ASN A 418 0.90 24.70 -25.04
CA ASN A 418 1.39 25.84 -25.80
C ASN A 418 1.81 27.00 -24.89
N GLU A 419 1.04 27.29 -23.84
CA GLU A 419 1.39 28.27 -22.82
C GLU A 419 2.67 27.90 -22.07
N VAL A 420 2.79 26.65 -21.63
CA VAL A 420 4.02 26.13 -21.01
C VAL A 420 5.20 26.19 -21.99
N GLY A 421 4.98 25.88 -23.27
CA GLY A 421 5.99 26.01 -24.33
C GLY A 421 6.55 27.43 -24.43
N LYS A 422 5.66 28.42 -24.54
CA LYS A 422 6.03 29.85 -24.57
C LYS A 422 6.75 30.27 -23.30
N LEU A 423 6.28 29.83 -22.15
CA LEU A 423 6.92 30.15 -20.87
C LEU A 423 8.36 29.61 -20.79
N MET A 424 8.62 28.41 -21.33
CA MET A 424 9.97 27.86 -21.44
C MET A 424 10.85 28.67 -22.39
N GLU A 425 10.31 29.14 -23.51
CA GLU A 425 11.03 30.00 -24.48
C GLU A 425 11.37 31.37 -23.88
N ASP A 426 10.40 32.03 -23.25
CA ASP A 426 10.54 33.36 -22.64
C ASP A 426 11.61 33.36 -21.54
N LYS A 427 11.68 32.26 -20.77
CA LYS A 427 12.69 32.04 -19.73
C LYS A 427 14.01 31.47 -20.25
N LYS A 428 14.13 31.24 -21.56
CA LYS A 428 15.32 30.67 -22.23
C LYS A 428 15.73 29.31 -21.67
N ILE A 429 14.75 28.48 -21.31
CA ILE A 429 14.94 27.13 -20.77
C ILE A 429 15.06 26.12 -21.91
N CYS A 430 14.29 26.28 -22.98
CA CYS A 430 14.40 25.45 -24.17
C CYS A 430 15.15 26.20 -25.29
N LYS A 431 15.79 25.41 -26.16
CA LYS A 431 16.42 25.90 -27.39
C LYS A 431 15.95 25.08 -28.58
N GLU A 432 15.96 25.72 -29.74
CA GLU A 432 15.69 25.04 -31.00
C GLU A 432 16.95 24.33 -31.50
N ASP A 433 16.84 23.05 -31.82
CA ASP A 433 17.86 22.26 -32.51
C ASP A 433 17.20 21.49 -33.66
N LYS A 434 17.60 21.82 -34.89
CA LYS A 434 17.06 21.21 -36.13
C LYS A 434 15.53 21.21 -36.17
N GLY A 435 14.88 22.32 -35.78
CA GLY A 435 13.43 22.48 -35.75
C GLY A 435 12.70 21.80 -34.59
N ALA A 436 13.40 21.06 -33.72
CA ALA A 436 12.82 20.51 -32.49
C ALA A 436 13.21 21.38 -31.29
N GLN A 437 12.38 21.41 -30.25
CA GLN A 437 12.73 22.11 -29.01
C GLN A 437 13.24 21.11 -27.98
N LEU A 438 14.40 21.42 -27.40
CA LEU A 438 15.02 20.62 -26.36
C LEU A 438 15.50 21.48 -25.20
N ILE A 439 15.65 20.86 -24.04
CA ILE A 439 16.22 21.51 -22.85
C ILE A 439 17.62 20.95 -22.66
N ASP A 440 18.63 21.82 -22.58
CA ASP A 440 20.00 21.40 -22.35
C ASP A 440 20.41 21.70 -20.92
N PHE A 441 20.15 20.76 -20.01
CA PHE A 441 20.46 20.95 -18.59
C PHE A 441 21.95 21.15 -18.32
N SER A 442 22.83 20.70 -19.22
CA SER A 442 24.28 20.89 -19.06
C SER A 442 24.71 22.35 -19.26
N GLU A 443 23.94 23.13 -19.99
CA GLU A 443 24.14 24.57 -20.19
C GLU A 443 23.40 25.38 -19.12
N LEU A 444 22.23 24.92 -18.69
CA LEU A 444 21.39 25.62 -17.71
C LEU A 444 21.85 25.45 -16.26
N ILE A 445 22.46 24.30 -15.94
CA ILE A 445 22.82 23.93 -14.57
C ILE A 445 24.30 23.51 -14.54
N PRO A 446 25.17 24.25 -13.84
CA PRO A 446 26.59 23.92 -13.81
C PRO A 446 26.85 22.60 -13.06
N GLY A 447 27.90 21.90 -13.49
CA GLY A 447 28.44 20.74 -12.79
C GLY A 447 27.79 19.41 -13.15
N LYS A 448 27.87 18.44 -12.22
CA LYS A 448 27.42 17.05 -12.46
C LYS A 448 25.89 16.93 -12.46
N GLU A 449 25.17 17.87 -11.86
CA GLU A 449 23.72 17.84 -11.79
C GLU A 449 23.08 18.01 -13.17
N GLY A 450 23.44 19.07 -13.90
CA GLY A 450 22.96 19.30 -15.26
C GLY A 450 23.29 18.16 -16.22
N LYS A 451 24.52 17.62 -16.17
CA LYS A 451 24.94 16.49 -17.01
C LYS A 451 24.14 15.21 -16.79
N ARG A 452 23.66 14.96 -15.56
CA ARG A 452 22.86 13.77 -15.23
C ARG A 452 21.41 13.86 -15.71
N LEU A 453 20.92 15.06 -15.99
CA LEU A 453 19.56 15.29 -16.47
C LEU A 453 19.47 15.25 -18.01
N GLU A 454 20.61 15.08 -18.70
CA GLU A 454 20.69 14.91 -20.15
C GLU A 454 20.01 16.05 -20.93
N LYS A 455 19.48 15.76 -22.12
CA LYS A 455 18.88 16.75 -23.03
C LYS A 455 17.51 16.28 -23.50
N PRO A 456 16.44 16.38 -22.68
CA PRO A 456 15.14 15.91 -23.10
C PRO A 456 14.56 16.79 -24.22
N LEU A 457 13.83 16.15 -25.11
CA LEU A 457 13.04 16.81 -26.15
C LEU A 457 11.68 17.21 -25.54
N VAL A 458 11.23 18.44 -25.78
CA VAL A 458 9.94 18.96 -25.28
C VAL A 458 8.93 19.17 -26.39
N ARG A 459 9.39 19.48 -27.62
CA ARG A 459 8.58 19.47 -28.84
C ARG A 459 9.34 18.87 -30.02
N LYS A 460 8.60 18.15 -30.86
CA LYS A 460 9.11 17.62 -32.13
C LYS A 460 9.14 18.70 -33.22
N ARG A 461 9.78 18.37 -34.35
CA ARG A 461 9.83 19.20 -35.56
C ARG A 461 8.47 19.52 -36.17
N ASP A 462 7.50 18.64 -35.97
CA ASP A 462 6.12 18.81 -36.45
C ASP A 462 5.28 19.68 -35.49
N GLY A 463 5.90 20.28 -34.46
CA GLY A 463 5.25 21.12 -33.47
C GLY A 463 4.59 20.35 -32.32
N THR A 464 4.50 19.02 -32.39
CA THR A 464 3.80 18.19 -31.40
C THR A 464 4.52 18.24 -30.04
N ALA A 465 3.77 18.57 -28.99
CA ALA A 465 4.24 18.51 -27.62
C ALA A 465 4.45 17.04 -27.16
N LEU A 466 5.49 16.83 -26.37
CA LEU A 466 5.83 15.51 -25.83
C LEU A 466 5.30 15.30 -24.41
N TYR A 467 5.41 14.06 -23.91
CA TYR A 467 5.00 13.65 -22.57
C TYR A 467 5.49 14.60 -21.47
N LEU A 468 6.75 15.05 -21.54
CA LEU A 468 7.31 15.95 -20.54
C LEU A 468 6.59 17.31 -20.49
N THR A 469 6.26 17.90 -21.64
CA THR A 469 5.49 19.15 -21.71
C THR A 469 4.07 18.97 -21.19
N ARG A 470 3.47 17.80 -21.46
CA ARG A 470 2.16 17.43 -20.94
C ARG A 470 2.18 17.32 -19.42
N ASP A 471 3.16 16.62 -18.86
CA ASP A 471 3.28 16.41 -17.42
C ASP A 471 3.59 17.71 -16.66
N ILE A 472 4.36 18.63 -17.26
CA ILE A 472 4.55 19.99 -16.71
C ILE A 472 3.21 20.71 -16.62
N SER A 473 2.44 20.69 -17.71
CA SER A 473 1.13 21.35 -17.79
C SER A 473 0.15 20.76 -16.78
N GLU A 474 0.13 19.43 -16.65
CA GLU A 474 -0.71 18.71 -15.70
C GLU A 474 -0.33 19.00 -14.24
N LEU A 475 0.97 19.03 -13.91
CA LEU A 475 1.44 19.36 -12.56
C LEU A 475 1.02 20.77 -12.16
N LEU A 476 1.18 21.75 -13.05
CA LEU A 476 0.74 23.12 -12.80
C LEU A 476 -0.79 23.22 -12.70
N GLY A 477 -1.52 22.54 -13.59
CA GLY A 477 -2.98 22.47 -13.55
C GLY A 477 -3.52 21.83 -12.25
N ARG A 478 -2.87 20.78 -11.75
CA ARG A 478 -3.21 20.17 -10.45
C ARG A 478 -2.92 21.10 -9.29
N HIS A 479 -1.84 21.87 -9.36
CA HIS A 479 -1.53 22.85 -8.32
C HIS A 479 -2.61 23.94 -8.27
N GLU A 480 -3.03 24.44 -9.42
CA GLU A 480 -4.11 25.43 -9.53
C GLU A 480 -5.45 24.86 -9.05
N LYS A 481 -5.79 23.64 -9.44
CA LYS A 481 -7.06 22.99 -9.09
C LYS A 481 -7.16 22.63 -7.60
N TYR A 482 -6.07 22.12 -7.02
CA TYR A 482 -6.12 21.48 -5.70
C TYR A 482 -5.43 22.24 -4.59
N HIS A 483 -4.50 23.15 -4.92
CA HIS A 483 -3.63 23.83 -3.96
C HIS A 483 -3.01 22.85 -2.96
N PHE A 484 -2.47 21.73 -3.47
CA PHE A 484 -1.93 20.68 -2.63
C PHE A 484 -0.71 21.14 -1.81
N ASP A 485 -0.56 20.58 -0.61
CA ASP A 485 0.61 20.76 0.25
C ASP A 485 1.69 19.72 -0.06
N LYS A 486 1.30 18.58 -0.64
CA LYS A 486 2.21 17.52 -1.10
C LYS A 486 1.66 16.78 -2.31
N MET A 487 2.53 16.29 -3.18
CA MET A 487 2.14 15.44 -4.29
C MET A 487 3.11 14.27 -4.44
N ILE A 488 2.59 13.05 -4.48
CA ILE A 488 3.36 11.82 -4.65
C ILE A 488 3.07 11.22 -6.03
N TYR A 489 4.15 10.94 -6.76
CA TYR A 489 4.13 10.16 -7.99
C TYR A 489 4.63 8.75 -7.70
N VAL A 490 3.78 7.73 -7.82
CA VAL A 490 4.17 6.32 -7.63
C VAL A 490 4.48 5.67 -8.98
N VAL A 491 5.72 5.83 -9.44
CA VAL A 491 6.14 5.46 -10.80
C VAL A 491 7.38 4.56 -10.75
N ALA A 492 7.45 3.55 -11.62
CA ALA A 492 8.56 2.59 -11.66
C ALA A 492 9.93 3.28 -11.82
N SER A 493 10.99 2.67 -11.29
CA SER A 493 12.35 3.23 -11.33
C SER A 493 12.92 3.43 -12.74
N ALA A 494 12.35 2.76 -13.74
CA ALA A 494 12.66 2.99 -15.15
C ALA A 494 12.37 4.44 -15.61
N GLN A 495 11.56 5.20 -14.86
CA GLN A 495 11.24 6.60 -15.16
C GLN A 495 11.90 7.60 -14.19
N ASP A 496 12.89 7.17 -13.39
CA ASP A 496 13.61 8.06 -12.46
C ASP A 496 14.18 9.30 -13.16
N LEU A 497 14.71 9.17 -14.38
CA LEU A 497 15.24 10.31 -15.15
C LEU A 497 14.12 11.29 -15.54
N HIS A 498 12.98 10.78 -16.02
CA HIS A 498 11.85 11.59 -16.46
C HIS A 498 11.30 12.47 -15.34
N LEU A 499 11.04 11.91 -14.15
CA LEU A 499 10.49 12.68 -13.03
C LEU A 499 11.50 13.69 -12.48
N ARG A 500 12.79 13.36 -12.51
CA ARG A 500 13.85 14.30 -12.13
C ARG A 500 13.95 15.47 -13.11
N GLN A 501 13.80 15.22 -14.41
CA GLN A 501 13.73 16.27 -15.42
C GLN A 501 12.48 17.13 -15.21
N LEU A 502 11.31 16.51 -15.00
CA LEU A 502 10.05 17.21 -14.72
C LEU A 502 10.19 18.20 -13.56
N PHE A 503 10.59 17.72 -12.38
CA PHE A 503 10.70 18.59 -11.19
C PHE A 503 11.73 19.70 -11.39
N LYS A 504 12.85 19.40 -12.05
CA LYS A 504 13.85 20.43 -12.34
C LYS A 504 13.32 21.50 -13.31
N ILE A 505 12.49 21.12 -14.28
CA ILE A 505 11.89 22.10 -15.21
C ILE A 505 10.91 23.00 -14.46
N ILE A 506 10.10 22.45 -13.54
CA ILE A 506 9.23 23.24 -12.67
C ILE A 506 10.02 24.27 -11.85
N GLU A 507 11.18 23.87 -11.29
CA GLU A 507 12.09 24.81 -10.61
C GLU A 507 12.60 25.92 -11.54
N LEU A 508 13.08 25.56 -12.74
CA LEU A 508 13.60 26.53 -13.72
C LEU A 508 12.53 27.49 -14.24
N LEU A 509 11.27 27.04 -14.32
CA LEU A 509 10.12 27.87 -14.64
C LEU A 509 9.81 28.90 -13.55
N GLY A 510 10.41 28.77 -12.36
CA GLY A 510 10.24 29.68 -11.23
C GLY A 510 9.27 29.18 -10.16
N TYR A 511 8.82 27.92 -10.26
CA TYR A 511 7.86 27.32 -9.34
C TYR A 511 8.54 26.36 -8.35
N LYS A 512 9.64 26.80 -7.76
CA LYS A 512 10.44 25.97 -6.84
C LYS A 512 9.61 25.47 -5.65
N ASP A 513 8.71 26.30 -5.13
CA ASP A 513 7.81 25.97 -4.04
C ASP A 513 6.81 24.86 -4.40
N ILE A 514 6.42 24.74 -5.68
CA ILE A 514 5.61 23.63 -6.19
C ILE A 514 6.48 22.37 -6.32
N ALA A 515 7.67 22.49 -6.91
CA ALA A 515 8.60 21.37 -7.08
C ALA A 515 9.00 20.73 -5.75
N ASP A 516 9.26 21.53 -4.70
CA ASP A 516 9.63 21.06 -3.36
C ASP A 516 8.51 20.23 -2.69
N LYS A 517 7.25 20.39 -3.12
CA LYS A 517 6.09 19.62 -2.63
C LYS A 517 5.92 18.29 -3.37
N CYS A 518 6.58 18.11 -4.52
CA CYS A 518 6.47 16.91 -5.34
C CYS A 518 7.52 15.86 -4.94
N GLN A 519 7.09 14.60 -4.87
CA GLN A 519 7.97 13.49 -4.49
C GLN A 519 7.72 12.29 -5.41
N HIS A 520 8.80 11.77 -5.99
CA HIS A 520 8.77 10.50 -6.72
C HIS A 520 9.01 9.33 -5.76
N ILE A 521 8.04 8.42 -5.67
CA ILE A 521 8.16 7.14 -4.97
C ILE A 521 8.35 6.04 -5.99
N ASN A 522 9.61 5.62 -6.16
CA ASN A 522 9.96 4.59 -7.13
C ASN A 522 9.88 3.17 -6.56
N PHE A 523 9.86 2.20 -7.49
CA PHE A 523 9.85 0.78 -7.20
C PHE A 523 10.53 -0.02 -8.33
N GLY A 524 11.08 -1.19 -7.99
CA GLY A 524 11.73 -2.11 -8.92
C GLY A 524 10.74 -2.91 -9.79
N LEU A 525 11.24 -3.70 -10.71
CA LEU A 525 10.43 -4.48 -11.66
C LEU A 525 10.07 -5.88 -11.13
N VAL A 526 8.92 -6.39 -11.58
CA VAL A 526 8.58 -7.81 -11.42
C VAL A 526 9.25 -8.59 -12.55
N LEU A 527 10.17 -9.49 -12.19
CA LEU A 527 10.92 -10.32 -13.13
C LEU A 527 10.11 -11.57 -13.51
N GLY A 528 10.38 -12.11 -14.71
CA GLY A 528 9.77 -13.35 -15.21
C GLY A 528 8.55 -13.16 -16.13
N MET A 529 8.04 -11.94 -16.28
CA MET A 529 6.96 -11.63 -17.22
C MET A 529 7.48 -10.95 -18.48
N SER A 530 7.27 -11.54 -19.65
CA SER A 530 7.67 -10.96 -20.94
C SER A 530 6.62 -11.15 -22.00
N THR A 531 6.13 -10.04 -22.57
CA THR A 531 5.15 -10.03 -23.67
C THR A 531 5.71 -10.68 -24.93
N ARG A 532 7.02 -10.54 -25.16
CA ARG A 532 7.70 -11.12 -26.34
C ARG A 532 7.94 -12.62 -26.23
N LYS A 533 7.92 -13.18 -25.01
CA LYS A 533 8.10 -14.64 -24.76
C LYS A 533 6.78 -15.37 -24.50
N GLY A 534 5.63 -14.69 -24.58
CA GLY A 534 4.31 -15.28 -24.29
C GLY A 534 4.07 -15.62 -22.81
N THR A 535 4.91 -15.13 -21.88
CA THR A 535 4.83 -15.44 -20.44
C THR A 535 4.10 -14.36 -19.63
N VAL A 536 3.37 -13.44 -20.29
CA VAL A 536 2.59 -12.42 -19.57
C VAL A 536 1.37 -13.08 -18.95
N LYS A 537 1.29 -13.01 -17.62
CA LYS A 537 0.05 -13.25 -16.90
C LYS A 537 -0.63 -11.90 -16.61
N PHE A 538 -1.92 -11.81 -16.90
CA PHE A 538 -2.72 -10.67 -16.48
C PHE A 538 -2.94 -10.71 -14.97
N LEU A 539 -3.17 -9.55 -14.37
CA LEU A 539 -3.39 -9.48 -12.93
C LEU A 539 -4.65 -10.25 -12.53
N ASP A 540 -5.73 -10.14 -13.28
CA ASP A 540 -6.96 -10.88 -12.97
C ASP A 540 -6.75 -12.40 -13.02
N ASP A 541 -5.93 -12.88 -13.96
CA ASP A 541 -5.54 -14.29 -14.01
C ASP A 541 -4.68 -14.67 -12.82
N ILE A 542 -3.71 -13.83 -12.42
CA ILE A 542 -2.90 -14.06 -11.23
C ILE A 542 -3.79 -14.14 -9.98
N LEU A 543 -4.69 -13.18 -9.79
CA LEU A 543 -5.55 -13.15 -8.62
C LEU A 543 -6.51 -14.35 -8.61
N ARG A 544 -7.05 -14.74 -9.76
CA ARG A 544 -7.87 -15.95 -9.90
C ARG A 544 -7.07 -17.22 -9.58
N ASP A 545 -5.90 -17.40 -10.21
CA ASP A 545 -5.04 -18.58 -9.99
C ASP A 545 -4.66 -18.74 -8.50
N VAL A 546 -4.36 -17.62 -7.83
CA VAL A 546 -3.99 -17.61 -6.41
C VAL A 546 -5.24 -17.85 -5.53
N ALA A 547 -6.39 -17.29 -5.88
CA ALA A 547 -7.66 -17.57 -5.19
C ALA A 547 -8.04 -19.04 -5.29
N ASP A 548 -7.96 -19.64 -6.49
CA ASP A 548 -8.20 -21.07 -6.71
C ASP A 548 -7.25 -21.92 -5.86
N LYS A 549 -5.96 -21.56 -5.84
CA LYS A 549 -4.97 -22.25 -4.99
C LYS A 549 -5.32 -22.15 -3.51
N MET A 550 -5.76 -20.99 -3.03
CA MET A 550 -6.20 -20.79 -1.65
C MET A 550 -7.46 -21.58 -1.32
N HIS A 551 -8.42 -21.64 -2.24
CA HIS A 551 -9.63 -22.42 -2.07
C HIS A 551 -9.32 -23.91 -1.90
N GLU A 552 -8.41 -24.45 -2.71
CA GLU A 552 -7.95 -25.84 -2.58
C GLU A 552 -7.23 -26.11 -1.25
N VAL A 553 -6.48 -25.14 -0.72
CA VAL A 553 -5.85 -25.30 0.59
C VAL A 553 -6.88 -25.28 1.72
N MET A 554 -7.87 -24.39 1.65
CA MET A 554 -8.95 -24.29 2.65
C MET A 554 -9.76 -25.59 2.73
N LYS A 555 -10.03 -26.25 1.60
CA LYS A 555 -10.77 -27.53 1.55
C LYS A 555 -10.11 -28.67 2.33
N LYS A 556 -8.80 -28.60 2.60
CA LYS A 556 -8.07 -29.63 3.35
C LYS A 556 -8.55 -29.78 4.80
N ASN A 557 -9.24 -28.78 5.36
CA ASN A 557 -9.81 -28.84 6.71
C ASN A 557 -11.34 -28.72 6.66
N GLU A 558 -12.02 -29.83 6.38
CA GLU A 558 -13.48 -29.90 6.19
C GLU A 558 -14.27 -29.30 7.37
N ASN A 559 -13.79 -29.53 8.61
CA ASN A 559 -14.42 -29.02 9.82
C ASN A 559 -14.40 -27.49 9.92
N LYS A 560 -13.33 -26.85 9.42
CA LYS A 560 -13.23 -25.39 9.38
C LYS A 560 -13.93 -24.82 8.16
N TYR A 561 -13.77 -25.46 7.03
CA TYR A 561 -14.37 -25.07 5.76
C TYR A 561 -15.91 -24.97 5.85
N SER A 562 -16.56 -25.93 6.52
CA SER A 562 -18.02 -25.92 6.73
C SER A 562 -18.54 -24.74 7.58
N GLN A 563 -17.67 -24.01 8.27
CA GLN A 563 -18.03 -22.85 9.10
C GLN A 563 -17.88 -21.52 8.33
N ILE A 564 -17.43 -21.57 7.08
CA ILE A 564 -17.21 -20.41 6.23
C ILE A 564 -18.47 -20.20 5.39
N GLU A 565 -19.07 -19.02 5.52
CA GLU A 565 -20.30 -18.66 4.81
C GLU A 565 -20.08 -18.54 3.30
N ASP A 566 -19.02 -17.83 2.90
CA ASP A 566 -18.58 -17.72 1.51
C ASP A 566 -17.11 -18.15 1.36
N PRO A 567 -16.87 -19.44 1.07
CA PRO A 567 -15.52 -19.96 0.86
C PRO A 567 -14.79 -19.34 -0.34
N LEU A 568 -15.51 -18.95 -1.39
CA LEU A 568 -14.90 -18.40 -2.60
C LEU A 568 -14.43 -16.96 -2.38
N ALA A 569 -15.27 -16.12 -1.76
CA ALA A 569 -14.87 -14.76 -1.39
C ALA A 569 -13.72 -14.78 -0.37
N THR A 570 -13.75 -15.71 0.60
CA THR A 570 -12.66 -15.88 1.55
C THR A 570 -11.36 -16.27 0.84
N ALA A 571 -11.40 -17.26 -0.06
CA ALA A 571 -10.24 -17.67 -0.85
C ALA A 571 -9.67 -16.53 -1.70
N ASP A 572 -10.53 -15.67 -2.26
CA ASP A 572 -10.09 -14.47 -2.99
C ASP A 572 -9.30 -13.52 -2.10
N VAL A 573 -9.82 -13.21 -0.91
CA VAL A 573 -9.14 -12.34 0.07
C VAL A 573 -7.78 -12.92 0.49
N LEU A 574 -7.71 -14.25 0.70
CA LEU A 574 -6.44 -14.92 1.00
C LEU A 574 -5.46 -14.84 -0.16
N GLY A 575 -5.95 -14.97 -1.40
CA GLY A 575 -5.13 -14.88 -2.59
C GLY A 575 -4.56 -13.48 -2.80
N ILE A 576 -5.39 -12.45 -2.66
CA ILE A 576 -4.98 -11.04 -2.68
C ILE A 576 -3.93 -10.79 -1.59
N SER A 577 -4.16 -11.30 -0.38
CA SER A 577 -3.21 -11.17 0.73
C SER A 577 -1.85 -11.80 0.41
N SER A 578 -1.85 -12.98 -0.21
CA SER A 578 -0.64 -13.67 -0.66
C SER A 578 0.19 -12.79 -1.60
N VAL A 579 -0.48 -12.23 -2.62
CA VAL A 579 0.16 -11.41 -3.66
C VAL A 579 0.68 -10.09 -3.10
N MET A 580 -0.11 -9.39 -2.29
CA MET A 580 0.26 -8.08 -1.73
C MET A 580 1.42 -8.20 -0.74
N VAL A 581 1.37 -9.18 0.17
CA VAL A 581 2.42 -9.37 1.18
C VAL A 581 3.75 -9.79 0.54
N GLN A 582 3.70 -10.65 -0.48
CA GLN A 582 4.90 -11.02 -1.24
C GLN A 582 5.58 -9.79 -1.86
N ASP A 583 4.83 -8.89 -2.50
CA ASP A 583 5.42 -7.69 -3.12
C ASP A 583 6.00 -6.73 -2.07
N MET A 584 5.26 -6.49 -0.99
CA MET A 584 5.58 -5.51 0.04
C MET A 584 6.62 -6.00 1.06
N SER A 585 6.99 -7.29 1.04
CA SER A 585 7.94 -7.90 1.98
C SER A 585 9.33 -7.25 1.92
N GLY A 586 9.76 -6.80 0.73
CA GLY A 586 11.03 -6.11 0.51
C GLY A 586 10.89 -4.60 0.39
N LYS A 587 12.03 -3.89 0.35
CA LYS A 587 12.04 -2.48 -0.02
C LYS A 587 11.51 -2.31 -1.45
N ARG A 588 10.75 -1.24 -1.69
CA ARG A 588 10.10 -0.98 -2.99
C ARG A 588 11.07 -1.04 -4.17
N ILE A 589 12.30 -0.52 -3.98
CA ILE A 589 13.34 -0.43 -5.03
C ILE A 589 13.82 -1.80 -5.54
N ASN A 590 13.62 -2.87 -4.76
CA ASN A 590 14.06 -4.20 -5.14
C ASN A 590 13.22 -4.74 -6.29
N ASN A 591 13.88 -5.44 -7.22
CA ASN A 591 13.21 -6.33 -8.17
C ASN A 591 12.85 -7.63 -7.44
N TYR A 592 11.79 -8.31 -7.88
CA TYR A 592 11.46 -9.65 -7.36
C TYR A 592 10.96 -10.58 -8.46
N THR A 593 11.10 -11.89 -8.25
CA THR A 593 10.59 -12.93 -9.13
C THR A 593 9.27 -13.45 -8.59
N PHE A 594 8.23 -13.48 -9.42
CA PHE A 594 6.93 -14.02 -9.04
C PHE A 594 7.01 -15.54 -8.79
N ASN A 595 6.65 -15.99 -7.58
CA ASN A 595 6.59 -17.41 -7.22
C ASN A 595 5.28 -17.73 -6.50
N MET A 596 4.42 -18.52 -7.16
CA MET A 596 3.09 -18.86 -6.65
C MET A 596 3.14 -19.79 -5.43
N GLU A 597 4.05 -20.75 -5.39
CA GLU A 597 4.15 -21.71 -4.29
C GLU A 597 4.57 -21.01 -2.99
N THR A 598 5.56 -20.12 -3.06
CA THR A 598 6.06 -19.40 -1.89
C THR A 598 5.00 -18.47 -1.30
N MET A 599 4.32 -17.66 -2.13
CA MET A 599 3.37 -16.67 -1.60
C MET A 599 2.06 -17.27 -1.08
N THR A 600 1.68 -18.45 -1.57
CA THR A 600 0.48 -19.20 -1.12
C THR A 600 0.79 -20.16 0.04
N SER A 601 2.01 -20.15 0.56
CA SER A 601 2.35 -20.94 1.75
C SER A 601 1.65 -20.39 2.99
N PHE A 602 1.24 -21.27 3.89
CA PHE A 602 0.81 -20.92 5.26
C PHE A 602 1.97 -20.96 6.26
N GLU A 603 3.11 -21.47 5.82
CA GLU A 603 4.36 -21.50 6.55
C GLU A 603 5.25 -20.34 6.10
N GLY A 604 5.85 -19.66 7.08
CA GLY A 604 6.70 -18.49 6.87
C GLY A 604 5.94 -17.18 6.81
N ASP A 605 6.66 -16.13 6.38
CA ASP A 605 6.18 -14.74 6.40
C ASP A 605 5.33 -14.42 5.17
N THR A 606 4.09 -14.93 5.16
CA THR A 606 3.17 -14.81 4.02
C THR A 606 1.86 -14.10 4.40
N GLY A 607 1.10 -13.70 3.37
CA GLY A 607 -0.25 -13.15 3.56
C GLY A 607 -1.20 -14.11 4.28
N PRO A 608 -1.29 -15.38 3.88
CA PRO A 608 -2.07 -16.39 4.59
C PRO A 608 -1.68 -16.55 6.06
N TYR A 609 -0.39 -16.41 6.42
CA TYR A 609 0.05 -16.47 7.82
C TYR A 609 -0.55 -15.34 8.68
N LEU A 610 -0.54 -14.09 8.17
CA LEU A 610 -1.17 -12.96 8.86
C LEU A 610 -2.69 -13.15 9.00
N GLN A 611 -3.34 -13.62 7.94
CA GLN A 611 -4.78 -13.90 7.93
C GLN A 611 -5.13 -15.00 8.94
N TYR A 612 -4.32 -16.05 9.01
CA TYR A 612 -4.51 -17.14 9.96
C TYR A 612 -4.36 -16.67 11.41
N ALA A 613 -3.36 -15.84 11.70
CA ALA A 613 -3.18 -15.26 13.03
C ALA A 613 -4.43 -14.45 13.45
N HIS A 614 -4.97 -13.61 12.55
CA HIS A 614 -6.18 -12.84 12.81
C HIS A 614 -7.43 -13.74 12.97
N ALA A 615 -7.64 -14.72 12.07
CA ALA A 615 -8.78 -15.64 12.13
C ALA A 615 -8.75 -16.53 13.39
N ARG A 616 -7.55 -16.91 13.87
CA ARG A 616 -7.38 -17.67 15.10
C ARG A 616 -7.77 -16.87 16.33
N LEU A 617 -7.37 -15.60 16.43
CA LEU A 617 -7.81 -14.70 17.51
C LEU A 617 -9.34 -14.56 17.54
N ASN A 618 -9.96 -14.37 16.37
CA ASN A 618 -11.43 -14.36 16.25
C ASN A 618 -12.05 -15.69 16.73
N SER A 619 -11.44 -16.82 16.39
CA SER A 619 -11.91 -18.11 16.87
C SER A 619 -11.79 -18.26 18.38
N ILE A 620 -10.74 -17.71 19.01
CA ILE A 620 -10.57 -17.76 20.46
C ILE A 620 -11.64 -16.90 21.13
N ARG A 621 -11.86 -15.67 20.66
CA ARG A 621 -12.91 -14.77 21.18
C ARG A 621 -14.30 -15.42 21.11
N ARG A 622 -14.66 -16.00 19.97
CA ARG A 622 -15.95 -16.70 19.81
C ARG A 622 -16.12 -17.88 20.75
N LYS A 623 -15.05 -18.64 21.03
CA LYS A 623 -15.09 -19.81 21.91
C LYS A 623 -15.09 -19.46 23.39
N ALA A 624 -14.46 -18.34 23.77
CA ALA A 624 -14.42 -17.91 25.16
C ALA A 624 -15.80 -17.45 25.67
N GLY A 625 -16.66 -16.94 24.78
CA GLY A 625 -18.05 -16.59 25.13
C GLY A 625 -18.19 -15.45 26.14
N VAL A 626 -17.12 -14.66 26.35
CA VAL A 626 -17.09 -13.51 27.25
C VAL A 626 -17.63 -12.28 26.50
N SER A 627 -18.53 -11.54 27.14
CA SER A 627 -19.10 -10.30 26.61
C SER A 627 -18.09 -9.14 26.59
N ASP A 628 -18.35 -8.11 25.77
CA ASP A 628 -17.49 -6.92 25.73
C ASP A 628 -17.50 -6.19 27.09
N GLU A 629 -18.62 -6.22 27.81
CA GLU A 629 -18.79 -5.63 29.14
C GLU A 629 -17.95 -6.35 30.20
N GLU A 630 -17.93 -7.68 30.21
CA GLU A 630 -17.09 -8.46 31.13
C GLU A 630 -15.60 -8.29 30.84
N LEU A 631 -15.24 -8.10 29.56
CA LEU A 631 -13.87 -7.88 29.13
C LEU A 631 -13.33 -6.52 29.64
N ALA A 632 -14.19 -5.50 29.68
CA ALA A 632 -13.84 -4.16 30.14
C ALA A 632 -13.49 -4.11 31.64
N THR A 633 -13.94 -5.10 32.42
CA THR A 633 -13.66 -5.22 33.86
C THR A 633 -12.56 -6.24 34.19
N ALA A 634 -11.82 -6.72 33.19
CA ALA A 634 -10.81 -7.75 33.39
C ALA A 634 -9.69 -7.30 34.34
N ASP A 635 -9.29 -8.17 35.27
CA ASP A 635 -8.13 -7.93 36.13
C ASP A 635 -6.82 -8.18 35.37
N LEU A 636 -6.23 -7.10 34.86
CA LEU A 636 -5.00 -7.15 34.07
C LEU A 636 -3.75 -7.46 34.91
N SER A 637 -3.83 -7.39 36.26
CA SER A 637 -2.71 -7.74 37.13
C SER A 637 -2.33 -9.22 37.05
N LEU A 638 -3.24 -10.06 36.56
CA LEU A 638 -3.04 -11.50 36.35
C LEU A 638 -2.12 -11.81 35.16
N LEU A 639 -1.84 -10.84 34.28
CA LEU A 639 -0.96 -10.99 33.11
C LEU A 639 0.51 -10.82 33.51
N THR A 640 1.07 -11.87 34.10
CA THR A 640 2.43 -11.86 34.67
C THR A 640 3.46 -12.57 33.79
N GLU A 641 3.01 -13.37 32.82
CA GLU A 641 3.87 -14.18 31.98
C GLU A 641 4.65 -13.31 30.98
N THR A 642 5.91 -13.69 30.72
CA THR A 642 6.79 -12.98 29.79
C THR A 642 6.19 -12.84 28.38
N SER A 643 5.45 -13.84 27.91
CA SER A 643 4.76 -13.79 26.62
C SER A 643 3.66 -12.74 26.59
N ALA A 644 2.89 -12.57 27.67
CA ALA A 644 1.86 -11.55 27.78
C ALA A 644 2.47 -10.15 27.78
N ILE A 645 3.55 -9.97 28.54
CA ILE A 645 4.29 -8.71 28.62
C ILE A 645 4.91 -8.34 27.26
N ASN A 646 5.52 -9.31 26.56
CA ASN A 646 6.11 -9.06 25.25
C ASN A 646 5.07 -8.65 24.20
N LEU A 647 3.87 -9.22 24.23
CA LEU A 647 2.76 -8.77 23.38
C LEU A 647 2.37 -7.31 23.68
N CYS A 648 2.30 -6.93 24.95
CA CYS A 648 2.05 -5.55 25.35
C CYS A 648 3.15 -4.60 24.85
N ARG A 649 4.42 -5.00 24.95
CA ARG A 649 5.57 -4.24 24.43
C ARG A 649 5.48 -4.04 22.92
N HIS A 650 5.11 -5.08 22.17
CA HIS A 650 4.88 -4.95 20.72
C HIS A 650 3.72 -4.01 20.39
N MET A 651 2.58 -4.11 21.08
CA MET A 651 1.44 -3.21 20.85
C MET A 651 1.78 -1.75 21.16
N ALA A 652 2.54 -1.49 22.23
CA ALA A 652 2.97 -0.14 22.59
C ALA A 652 3.86 0.50 21.54
N GLY A 653 4.68 -0.29 20.82
CA GLY A 653 5.53 0.20 19.73
C GLY A 653 4.82 0.45 18.39
N TRP A 654 3.54 0.05 18.23
CA TRP A 654 2.82 0.21 16.95
C TRP A 654 2.72 1.67 16.47
N PRO A 655 2.37 2.67 17.29
CA PRO A 655 2.28 4.06 16.84
C PRO A 655 3.63 4.59 16.30
N ASP A 656 4.75 4.19 16.91
CA ASP A 656 6.09 4.56 16.42
C ASP A 656 6.41 3.94 15.07
N VAL A 657 5.97 2.71 14.82
CA VAL A 657 6.11 2.04 13.52
C VAL A 657 5.36 2.84 12.45
N VAL A 658 4.13 3.29 12.72
CA VAL A 658 3.36 4.13 11.80
C VAL A 658 4.05 5.48 11.58
N LYS A 659 4.48 6.16 12.65
CA LYS A 659 5.21 7.44 12.58
C LYS A 659 6.51 7.32 11.77
N ASN A 660 7.25 6.22 11.94
CA ASN A 660 8.44 5.94 11.15
C ASN A 660 8.11 5.64 9.69
N THR A 661 7.00 4.96 9.44
CA THR A 661 6.53 4.64 8.09
C THR A 661 6.14 5.91 7.33
N LEU A 662 5.63 6.96 7.99
CA LEU A 662 5.44 8.28 7.37
C LEU A 662 6.76 8.94 6.90
N LYS A 663 7.91 8.55 7.49
CA LYS A 663 9.24 9.03 7.08
C LYS A 663 9.85 8.18 5.97
N THR A 664 9.79 6.85 6.09
CA THR A 664 10.40 5.92 5.13
C THR A 664 9.53 5.68 3.89
N LEU A 665 8.21 5.82 4.06
CA LEU A 665 7.17 5.52 3.08
C LEU A 665 7.20 4.06 2.59
N GLU A 666 7.86 3.16 3.34
CA GLU A 666 8.14 1.76 2.96
C GLU A 666 7.10 0.80 3.59
N PRO A 667 6.31 0.06 2.78
CA PRO A 667 5.37 -0.95 3.28
C PRO A 667 6.03 -2.05 4.13
N THR A 668 7.26 -2.45 3.78
CA THR A 668 8.04 -3.47 4.50
C THR A 668 8.26 -3.12 5.98
N THR A 669 8.24 -1.83 6.34
CA THR A 669 8.31 -1.37 7.74
C THR A 669 7.14 -1.90 8.56
N VAL A 670 5.93 -1.82 8.01
CA VAL A 670 4.70 -2.31 8.65
C VAL A 670 4.67 -3.83 8.65
N LEU A 671 5.01 -4.47 7.52
CA LEU A 671 5.02 -5.94 7.45
C LEU A 671 6.02 -6.57 8.42
N THR A 672 7.23 -6.03 8.52
CA THR A 672 8.23 -6.52 9.48
C THR A 672 7.69 -6.46 10.91
N TYR A 673 6.96 -5.41 11.26
CA TYR A 673 6.28 -5.30 12.55
C TYR A 673 5.18 -6.36 12.72
N LEU A 674 4.31 -6.52 11.72
CA LEU A 674 3.21 -7.48 11.76
C LEU A 674 3.71 -8.92 11.93
N PHE A 675 4.80 -9.31 11.26
CA PHE A 675 5.41 -10.63 11.44
C PHE A 675 6.01 -10.81 12.83
N LYS A 676 6.73 -9.81 13.35
CA LYS A 676 7.21 -9.84 14.75
C LYS A 676 6.07 -10.03 15.75
N LEU A 677 4.97 -9.27 15.59
CA LEU A 677 3.79 -9.37 16.46
C LEU A 677 3.13 -10.76 16.35
N THR A 678 2.93 -11.27 15.13
CA THR A 678 2.26 -12.56 14.89
C THR A 678 3.11 -13.76 15.29
N HIS A 679 4.44 -13.68 15.19
CA HIS A 679 5.34 -14.69 15.74
C HIS A 679 5.29 -14.70 17.27
N ALA A 680 5.38 -13.52 17.91
CA ALA A 680 5.26 -13.41 19.37
C ALA A 680 3.89 -13.95 19.85
N LEU A 681 2.82 -13.65 19.11
CA LEU A 681 1.49 -14.19 19.36
C LEU A 681 1.45 -15.71 19.21
N SER A 682 2.03 -16.24 18.13
CA SER A 682 2.06 -17.68 17.89
C SER A 682 2.78 -18.43 19.00
N SER A 683 3.91 -17.92 19.47
CA SER A 683 4.65 -18.48 20.61
C SER A 683 3.91 -18.34 21.94
N SER A 684 2.99 -17.39 22.06
CA SER A 684 2.22 -17.17 23.30
C SER A 684 1.11 -18.19 23.52
N TYR A 685 0.60 -18.84 22.46
CA TYR A 685 -0.58 -19.72 22.56
C TYR A 685 -0.41 -20.90 23.52
N ASP A 686 0.81 -21.44 23.63
CA ASP A 686 1.11 -22.58 24.50
C ASP A 686 1.21 -22.18 25.99
N GLN A 687 1.50 -20.90 26.26
CA GLN A 687 1.66 -20.37 27.62
C GLN A 687 0.39 -19.67 28.12
N LEU A 688 -0.33 -19.01 27.21
CA LEU A 688 -1.49 -18.17 27.49
C LEU A 688 -2.76 -18.81 26.93
N GLN A 689 -3.14 -19.95 27.51
CA GLN A 689 -4.40 -20.59 27.20
C GLN A 689 -5.57 -19.72 27.67
N VAL A 690 -6.53 -19.42 26.81
CA VAL A 690 -7.71 -18.62 27.19
C VAL A 690 -8.85 -19.53 27.60
N VAL A 691 -9.36 -20.33 26.66
CA VAL A 691 -10.50 -21.24 26.89
C VAL A 691 -10.07 -22.36 27.83
N GLY A 692 -10.80 -22.52 28.93
CA GLY A 692 -10.51 -23.50 29.98
C GLY A 692 -9.61 -23.01 31.11
N SER A 693 -9.21 -21.73 31.10
CA SER A 693 -8.58 -21.09 32.27
C SER A 693 -9.63 -20.68 33.31
N GLU A 694 -9.16 -20.40 34.53
CA GLU A 694 -9.99 -19.78 35.57
C GLU A 694 -10.68 -18.50 35.07
N PRO A 695 -11.93 -18.19 35.48
CA PRO A 695 -12.75 -17.16 34.85
C PRO A 695 -12.09 -15.78 34.74
N GLU A 696 -11.45 -15.29 35.80
CA GLU A 696 -10.81 -13.96 35.79
C GLU A 696 -9.52 -13.94 34.95
N LEU A 697 -8.73 -15.02 35.00
CA LEU A 697 -7.55 -15.16 34.15
C LEU A 697 -7.93 -15.29 32.67
N MET A 698 -9.03 -15.98 32.38
CA MET A 698 -9.60 -16.09 31.03
C MET A 698 -9.98 -14.70 30.50
N LYS A 699 -10.66 -13.87 31.29
CA LYS A 699 -11.00 -12.49 30.92
C LYS A 699 -9.73 -11.66 30.64
N ALA A 700 -8.74 -11.72 31.53
CA ALA A 700 -7.48 -10.99 31.38
C ALA A 700 -6.71 -11.38 30.10
N ARG A 701 -6.54 -12.68 29.85
CA ARG A 701 -5.85 -13.18 28.63
C ARG A 701 -6.64 -12.87 27.36
N LEU A 702 -7.98 -12.92 27.42
CA LEU A 702 -8.82 -12.53 26.30
C LEU A 702 -8.74 -11.03 26.01
N ALA A 703 -8.64 -10.19 27.05
CA ALA A 703 -8.48 -8.74 26.88
C ALA A 703 -7.18 -8.42 26.13
N LEU A 704 -6.09 -9.10 26.49
CA LEU A 704 -4.82 -9.02 25.74
C LEU A 704 -4.98 -9.46 24.28
N TYR A 705 -5.55 -10.63 24.03
CA TYR A 705 -5.66 -11.17 22.66
C TYR A 705 -6.58 -10.35 21.75
N THR A 706 -7.64 -9.75 22.28
CA THR A 706 -8.51 -8.85 21.51
C THR A 706 -7.83 -7.50 21.23
N ALA A 707 -6.96 -7.02 22.13
CA ALA A 707 -6.11 -5.87 21.85
C ALA A 707 -5.11 -6.20 20.72
N VAL A 708 -4.42 -7.35 20.79
CA VAL A 708 -3.50 -7.80 19.73
C VAL A 708 -4.24 -7.96 18.40
N GLN A 709 -5.45 -8.50 18.42
CA GLN A 709 -6.32 -8.62 17.24
C GLN A 709 -6.56 -7.26 16.59
N THR A 710 -6.86 -6.24 17.39
CA THR A 710 -7.13 -4.88 16.93
C THR A 710 -5.90 -4.29 16.25
N VAL A 711 -4.71 -4.40 16.87
CA VAL A 711 -3.46 -3.89 16.30
C VAL A 711 -3.10 -4.61 14.99
N LEU A 712 -3.23 -5.94 14.97
CA LEU A 712 -3.00 -6.74 13.76
C LEU A 712 -3.94 -6.32 12.63
N ALA A 713 -5.24 -6.16 12.91
CA ALA A 713 -6.22 -5.73 11.93
C ALA A 713 -5.94 -4.31 11.40
N ASN A 714 -5.51 -3.39 12.27
CA ASN A 714 -5.17 -2.02 11.87
C ASN A 714 -3.96 -2.01 10.92
N GLY A 715 -2.89 -2.75 11.25
CA GLY A 715 -1.73 -2.82 10.37
C GLY A 715 -2.01 -3.54 9.05
N MET A 716 -2.83 -4.60 9.05
CA MET A 716 -3.28 -5.28 7.82
C MET A 716 -4.11 -4.35 6.93
N ARG A 717 -5.04 -3.57 7.48
CA ARG A 717 -5.82 -2.59 6.72
C ARG A 717 -4.96 -1.45 6.18
N LEU A 718 -3.96 -1.02 6.95
CA LEU A 718 -3.02 0.03 6.52
C LEU A 718 -2.30 -0.36 5.23
N ILE A 719 -1.87 -1.61 5.09
CA ILE A 719 -1.24 -2.14 3.87
C ILE A 719 -2.27 -2.59 2.80
N GLY A 720 -3.57 -2.37 3.02
CA GLY A 720 -4.64 -2.64 2.05
C GLY A 720 -5.24 -4.06 2.09
N LEU A 721 -4.87 -4.88 3.07
CA LEU A 721 -5.47 -6.20 3.25
C LEU A 721 -6.86 -6.11 3.90
N SER A 722 -7.66 -7.16 3.69
CA SER A 722 -8.94 -7.37 4.37
C SER A 722 -8.81 -8.51 5.38
N PRO A 723 -8.72 -8.22 6.69
CA PRO A 723 -8.60 -9.28 7.71
C PRO A 723 -9.84 -10.17 7.76
N VAL A 724 -9.66 -11.49 7.61
CA VAL A 724 -10.77 -12.47 7.64
C VAL A 724 -11.04 -12.97 9.06
N GLU A 725 -12.30 -13.25 9.38
CA GLU A 725 -12.69 -13.78 10.70
C GLU A 725 -12.66 -15.32 10.80
N ARG A 726 -12.72 -15.98 9.65
CA ARG A 726 -12.68 -17.44 9.45
C ARG A 726 -11.95 -17.71 8.13
N MET A 727 -11.22 -18.82 8.08
CA MET A 727 -10.52 -19.32 6.89
C MET A 727 -10.20 -20.80 7.01
#